data_AF-A0A401KF84-F1
#
_entry.id   AF-A0A401KF84-F1
#
_cell.length_a   1.000
_cell.length_b   1.000
_cell.length_c   1.000
_cell.angle_alpha   90.00
_cell.angle_beta   90.00
_cell.angle_gamma   90.00
#
_symmetry.space_group_name_H-M   'P 1'
#
loop_
_entity.id
_entity.type
_entity.pdbx_description
1 polymer ?
#
loop_
_entity_poly.entity_id
_entity_poly.type
_entity_poly.pdbx_seq_one_letter_code
_entity_poly.pdbx_strand_id
1 'polypeptide(L)'
;MLIVCGKAICSGKHAVADYLIQKEGFRLLKLKDVDSPRVTDGADGDRQLQALESAEDDSSPPPHLIFEDSKALLDFVTKRWQEHWVTTDIWDVTILDRFFQRPFFLLVSVDAPVSLRWKRLVDRCRNRLVEPPSLEKFVLWNDRHLYDKDVGRAYLTDRAQVRLFNSSSSFDELHAALKALNLADEQRLRPNWDQYFMELASLAAQRSNCMKRRVGCVLVRDRRVISTGYNGTPRHIRNCNEGGCPRCNRGEGGGVGLSTCLCLHAEENALLEAGRERIREGAILYCDTYVNPRTSGDARHIAQTDQVPLLDMYRQNYTSWDNGSRILARSAAILNAAGVKLRQFSPLGMASHGGVKKNNRPKSNCDFFYSQDFIFEDLLLGVAAKRLAFKPAETYTPVQHFQSIFAQDIGRTHATMPTVHLLDYVAGNVRSLVNAINKVGYEVEWIKSPSDLKNAEKLILPGVGHFGHCLSQLSEGGYLDPIRQHIASGKPFMGICVGLQSLFEGSEEDSDVPGLGLIPMRMQKFNPDTKSVPHIGWNSAIDTKIGSADSQSFYGLVPSSKYYYVHSYAALYTPGLLEKDGWSVATATYGEEEFVGAIARENVFATQFHPEKSGQAGLRTISAFLNGDRFQMLTPQASLSLDKKDGLTRRIIACLDVRTNDSGDLVVTKGDQYDVREKDGVDTGGQVRNLGKPVDMAKKYYEQGADEVTFLNITSFRNCPVADAPMLEILRRTSETVFVPLTIGGGIKDTIDTDGTHVSALDVATMYFKSGADKVSIGSDAVIAAEEYYEGGEKLTGKTAIESISKAYGNQAVVVSVDPKRVYVDGPEDTNHHTIRTKYPNAAGQTFCWYQCTIKGGRESRDLDVRQLAKAVEAMGAGELLLNCIDKDGSNSGFDLELISDVKAAIKIPVIASSGAGNPEHFAEVFQNTTTDAALGAGMFHRGEYTVSDVKRHLDNGGFLVRRPEVGN
;
A
#
# COMPACT_ATOMS: atom_id res chain seq x y z
N MET A 1 -27.96 -13.93 21.19
CA MET A 1 -27.35 -12.73 21.81
C MET A 1 -27.10 -12.97 23.29
N LEU A 2 -25.91 -12.62 23.79
CA LEU A 2 -25.58 -12.70 25.22
C LEU A 2 -25.41 -11.30 25.81
N ILE A 3 -26.20 -10.98 26.86
CA ILE A 3 -26.16 -9.70 27.57
C ILE A 3 -25.48 -9.86 28.94
N VAL A 4 -24.57 -8.93 29.26
CA VAL A 4 -23.95 -8.82 30.59
C VAL A 4 -24.33 -7.51 31.26
N CYS A 5 -24.78 -7.57 32.51
CA CYS A 5 -25.13 -6.37 33.29
C CYS A 5 -24.00 -5.96 34.26
N GLY A 6 -23.54 -4.71 34.17
CA GLY A 6 -22.50 -4.11 35.01
C GLY A 6 -22.89 -3.94 36.49
N LYS A 7 -21.90 -3.62 37.34
CA LYS A 7 -21.86 -4.14 38.72
C LYS A 7 -21.99 -3.15 39.90
N ALA A 8 -22.34 -1.87 39.76
CA ALA A 8 -22.38 -1.00 40.95
C ALA A 8 -23.30 -1.58 42.06
N ILE A 9 -22.85 -1.58 43.32
CA ILE A 9 -23.58 -2.21 44.45
C ILE A 9 -25.00 -1.62 44.51
N CYS A 10 -26.04 -2.47 44.45
CA CYS A 10 -27.46 -2.07 44.44
C CYS A 10 -27.90 -1.16 43.28
N SER A 11 -27.23 -1.21 42.11
CA SER A 11 -27.61 -0.42 40.92
C SER A 11 -28.85 -0.93 40.18
N GLY A 12 -29.26 -2.18 40.42
CA GLY A 12 -30.44 -2.79 39.79
C GLY A 12 -30.12 -3.78 38.67
N LYS A 13 -28.89 -4.28 38.57
CA LYS A 13 -28.47 -5.26 37.53
C LYS A 13 -29.36 -6.51 37.45
N HIS A 14 -29.79 -7.06 38.58
CA HIS A 14 -30.68 -8.24 38.62
C HIS A 14 -32.09 -7.88 38.12
N ALA A 15 -32.62 -6.72 38.49
CA ALA A 15 -33.91 -6.24 37.98
C ALA A 15 -33.92 -6.08 36.45
N VAL A 16 -32.79 -5.67 35.85
CA VAL A 16 -32.64 -5.60 34.39
C VAL A 16 -32.59 -7.02 33.78
N ALA A 17 -31.87 -7.95 34.40
CA ALA A 17 -31.83 -9.34 33.96
C ALA A 17 -33.22 -10.01 34.06
N ASP A 18 -33.97 -9.77 35.14
CA ASP A 18 -35.32 -10.27 35.36
C ASP A 18 -36.29 -9.74 34.30
N TYR A 19 -36.20 -8.46 33.95
CA TYR A 19 -36.97 -7.87 32.86
C TYR A 19 -36.70 -8.58 31.53
N LEU A 20 -35.43 -8.81 31.19
CA LEU A 20 -35.04 -9.52 29.96
C LEU A 20 -35.59 -10.94 29.93
N ILE A 21 -35.59 -11.64 31.07
CA ILE A 21 -36.11 -13.00 31.17
C ILE A 21 -37.64 -13.02 31.02
N GLN A 22 -38.35 -12.18 31.78
CA GLN A 22 -39.81 -12.21 31.87
C GLN A 22 -40.52 -11.57 30.68
N LYS A 23 -39.91 -10.56 30.03
CA LYS A 23 -40.56 -9.76 28.98
C LYS A 23 -39.96 -9.96 27.59
N GLU A 24 -38.67 -10.30 27.50
CA GLU A 24 -37.92 -10.42 26.22
C GLU A 24 -37.45 -11.86 25.93
N GLY A 25 -37.83 -12.83 26.77
CA GLY A 25 -37.59 -14.27 26.54
C GLY A 25 -36.15 -14.74 26.73
N PHE A 26 -35.33 -13.99 27.47
CA PHE A 26 -33.93 -14.38 27.75
C PHE A 26 -33.86 -15.53 28.77
N ARG A 27 -32.77 -16.30 28.70
CA ARG A 27 -32.47 -17.36 29.68
C ARG A 27 -31.22 -17.03 30.48
N LEU A 28 -31.29 -17.25 31.80
CA LEU A 28 -30.20 -16.96 32.73
C LEU A 28 -29.13 -18.07 32.71
N LEU A 29 -27.86 -17.67 32.57
CA LEU A 29 -26.68 -18.54 32.69
C LEU A 29 -25.86 -18.14 33.93
N LYS A 30 -25.51 -19.12 34.78
CA LYS A 30 -24.66 -18.91 35.96
C LYS A 30 -23.30 -19.60 35.81
N LEU A 31 -22.26 -19.00 36.40
CA LEU A 31 -20.94 -19.61 36.56
C LEU A 31 -20.79 -20.19 37.98
N LYS A 32 -20.28 -21.42 38.09
CA LYS A 32 -20.06 -22.13 39.35
C LYS A 32 -18.84 -21.53 40.06
N ASP A 33 -19.03 -21.09 41.30
CA ASP A 33 -18.01 -20.51 42.19
C ASP A 33 -16.95 -19.65 41.49
N VAL A 34 -17.34 -18.43 41.13
CA VAL A 34 -16.34 -17.38 40.94
C VAL A 34 -16.17 -16.72 42.30
N ASP A 35 -15.03 -16.95 42.95
CA ASP A 35 -14.61 -16.21 44.15
C ASP A 35 -14.79 -14.71 43.88
N SER A 36 -15.89 -14.13 44.37
CA SER A 36 -16.14 -12.71 44.23
C SER A 36 -15.01 -12.00 44.99
N PRO A 37 -14.17 -11.18 44.35
CA PRO A 37 -13.07 -10.54 45.06
C PRO A 37 -13.60 -9.68 46.19
N ARG A 38 -12.90 -9.75 47.33
CA ARG A 38 -13.24 -9.16 48.63
C ARG A 38 -13.44 -7.65 48.53
N VAL A 39 -14.68 -7.20 48.67
CA VAL A 39 -15.09 -5.78 48.50
C VAL A 39 -15.02 -5.02 49.83
N THR A 40 -14.99 -5.74 50.96
CA THR A 40 -15.05 -5.14 52.31
C THR A 40 -13.76 -5.35 53.11
N ASP A 41 -13.63 -4.66 54.25
CA ASP A 41 -12.39 -4.61 55.06
C ASP A 41 -12.10 -5.86 55.91
N GLY A 42 -12.78 -7.00 55.64
CA GLY A 42 -12.56 -8.26 56.34
C GLY A 42 -13.53 -9.38 55.93
N ALA A 43 -13.20 -10.64 56.25
CA ALA A 43 -13.97 -11.83 55.85
C ALA A 43 -15.44 -11.82 56.33
N ASP A 44 -15.75 -11.15 57.45
CA ASP A 44 -17.12 -11.01 57.96
C ASP A 44 -17.94 -9.96 57.20
N GLY A 45 -17.31 -8.89 56.71
CA GLY A 45 -17.97 -7.90 55.86
C GLY A 45 -18.34 -8.47 54.49
N ASP A 46 -17.46 -9.33 53.94
CA ASP A 46 -17.70 -9.97 52.65
C ASP A 46 -18.71 -11.09 52.77
N ARG A 47 -18.73 -11.83 53.89
CA ARG A 47 -19.81 -12.77 54.21
C ARG A 47 -21.14 -12.06 54.38
N GLN A 48 -21.17 -10.87 54.99
CA GLN A 48 -22.40 -10.08 55.14
C GLN A 48 -22.87 -9.52 53.78
N LEU A 49 -21.96 -9.00 52.95
CA LEU A 49 -22.28 -8.51 51.60
C LEU A 49 -22.68 -9.65 50.64
N GLN A 50 -21.96 -10.77 50.67
CA GLN A 50 -22.32 -11.99 49.94
C GLN A 50 -23.66 -12.53 50.42
N ALA A 51 -23.92 -12.68 51.73
CA ALA A 51 -25.23 -13.12 52.23
C ALA A 51 -26.38 -12.17 51.83
N LEU A 52 -26.10 -10.88 51.63
CA LEU A 52 -27.05 -9.89 51.11
C LEU A 52 -27.20 -9.93 49.58
N GLU A 53 -26.21 -10.45 48.84
CA GLU A 53 -26.22 -10.62 47.37
C GLU A 53 -26.65 -12.03 46.90
N SER A 54 -26.38 -13.08 47.68
CA SER A 54 -26.41 -14.50 47.27
C SER A 54 -27.57 -15.32 47.84
N ALA A 55 -28.28 -14.83 48.86
CA ALA A 55 -29.57 -15.43 49.20
C ALA A 55 -30.59 -14.99 48.14
N GLU A 56 -31.00 -15.95 47.32
CA GLU A 56 -32.00 -15.84 46.27
C GLU A 56 -33.23 -15.08 46.81
N ASP A 57 -33.66 -14.04 46.11
CA ASP A 57 -35.05 -13.60 46.24
C ASP A 57 -35.87 -14.76 45.68
N ASP A 58 -36.78 -15.32 46.47
CA ASP A 58 -37.68 -16.46 46.18
C ASP A 58 -38.63 -16.20 44.98
N SER A 59 -38.36 -15.13 44.22
CA SER A 59 -39.07 -14.66 43.03
C SER A 59 -38.20 -14.67 41.75
N SER A 60 -36.90 -14.97 41.85
CA SER A 60 -36.01 -15.07 40.69
C SER A 60 -36.07 -16.48 40.07
N PRO A 61 -36.27 -16.63 38.76
CA PRO A 61 -36.41 -17.93 38.13
C PRO A 61 -35.12 -18.76 38.29
N PRO A 62 -35.23 -20.09 38.53
CA PRO A 62 -34.06 -20.93 38.74
C PRO A 62 -33.10 -20.84 37.54
N PRO A 63 -31.78 -20.85 37.77
CA PRO A 63 -30.81 -20.78 36.69
C PRO A 63 -31.00 -21.97 35.76
N HIS A 64 -31.23 -21.71 34.48
CA HIS A 64 -31.52 -22.77 33.52
C HIS A 64 -30.30 -23.67 33.27
N LEU A 65 -29.08 -23.12 33.35
CA LEU A 65 -27.81 -23.83 33.14
C LEU A 65 -26.69 -23.22 33.98
N ILE A 66 -25.87 -24.09 34.60
CA ILE A 66 -24.70 -23.72 35.41
C ILE A 66 -23.45 -24.28 34.73
N PHE A 67 -22.42 -23.45 34.57
CA PHE A 67 -21.15 -23.81 33.90
C PHE A 67 -19.99 -23.75 34.87
N GLU A 68 -19.02 -24.67 34.74
CA GLU A 68 -17.86 -24.75 35.64
C GLU A 68 -16.81 -23.67 35.37
N ASP A 69 -16.65 -23.24 34.12
CA ASP A 69 -15.72 -22.18 33.75
C ASP A 69 -16.31 -21.25 32.68
N SER A 70 -15.69 -20.08 32.54
CA SER A 70 -16.10 -19.08 31.56
C SER A 70 -15.88 -19.51 30.11
N LYS A 71 -15.00 -20.49 29.87
CA LYS A 71 -14.70 -21.05 28.55
C LYS A 71 -15.84 -21.94 28.05
N ALA A 72 -16.33 -22.84 28.89
CA ALA A 72 -17.47 -23.72 28.63
C ALA A 72 -18.75 -22.91 28.43
N LEU A 73 -18.95 -21.84 29.21
CA LEU A 73 -20.05 -20.91 29.00
C LEU A 73 -19.95 -20.24 27.63
N LEU A 74 -18.77 -19.72 27.28
CA LEU A 74 -18.55 -19.06 25.97
C LEU A 74 -18.74 -20.04 24.81
N ASP A 75 -18.23 -21.26 24.91
CA ASP A 75 -18.37 -22.30 23.87
C ASP A 75 -19.83 -22.73 23.70
N PHE A 76 -20.57 -22.86 24.80
CA PHE A 76 -22.00 -23.16 24.77
C PHE A 76 -22.81 -22.07 24.07
N VAL A 77 -22.60 -20.81 24.47
CA VAL A 77 -23.29 -19.66 23.87
C VAL A 77 -22.89 -19.48 22.41
N THR A 78 -21.63 -19.72 22.05
CA THR A 78 -21.15 -19.62 20.66
C THR A 78 -21.87 -20.61 19.75
N LYS A 79 -22.11 -21.85 20.19
CA LYS A 79 -22.86 -22.86 19.43
C LYS A 79 -24.35 -22.54 19.29
N ARG A 80 -24.88 -21.70 20.19
CA ARG A 80 -26.31 -21.32 20.28
C ARG A 80 -26.49 -19.80 20.24
N TRP A 81 -25.71 -19.13 19.41
CA TRP A 81 -25.59 -17.66 19.41
C TRP A 81 -26.90 -16.95 19.01
N GLN A 82 -27.79 -17.65 18.30
CA GLN A 82 -29.13 -17.18 17.90
C GLN A 82 -30.14 -17.17 19.06
N GLU A 83 -29.87 -17.89 20.16
CA GLU A 83 -30.73 -17.88 21.35
C GLU A 83 -30.41 -16.66 22.26
N HIS A 84 -31.38 -16.26 23.09
CA HIS A 84 -31.27 -15.11 23.98
C HIS A 84 -30.79 -15.51 25.37
N TRP A 85 -29.60 -15.05 25.75
CA TRP A 85 -28.93 -15.41 26.99
C TRP A 85 -28.56 -14.16 27.80
N VAL A 86 -28.66 -14.25 29.12
CA VAL A 86 -28.22 -13.19 30.03
C VAL A 86 -27.37 -13.79 31.14
N THR A 87 -26.30 -13.09 31.51
CA THR A 87 -25.49 -13.45 32.68
C THR A 87 -25.09 -12.20 33.45
N THR A 88 -25.04 -12.33 34.77
CA THR A 88 -24.55 -11.28 35.66
C THR A 88 -23.13 -11.56 36.16
N ASP A 89 -22.55 -12.72 35.84
CA ASP A 89 -21.46 -13.31 36.64
C ASP A 89 -20.06 -13.11 36.06
N ILE A 90 -19.91 -12.19 35.09
CA ILE A 90 -18.63 -11.90 34.44
C ILE A 90 -18.01 -10.66 35.09
N TRP A 91 -16.86 -10.85 35.75
CA TRP A 91 -16.24 -9.82 36.60
C TRP A 91 -14.76 -9.53 36.32
N ASP A 92 -14.15 -10.28 35.39
CA ASP A 92 -12.72 -10.27 35.11
C ASP A 92 -12.47 -9.71 33.70
N VAL A 93 -11.45 -8.86 33.55
CA VAL A 93 -11.09 -8.22 32.27
C VAL A 93 -10.66 -9.24 31.21
N THR A 94 -9.95 -10.29 31.59
CA THR A 94 -9.50 -11.36 30.69
C THR A 94 -10.67 -12.19 30.19
N ILE A 95 -11.67 -12.41 31.05
CA ILE A 95 -12.92 -13.06 30.64
C ILE A 95 -13.67 -12.13 29.70
N LEU A 96 -13.83 -10.86 30.05
CA LEU A 96 -14.54 -9.89 29.23
C LEU A 96 -13.94 -9.76 27.82
N ASP A 97 -12.62 -9.71 27.70
CA ASP A 97 -11.93 -9.61 26.41
C ASP A 97 -12.17 -10.84 25.52
N ARG A 98 -12.30 -12.04 26.10
CA ARG A 98 -12.69 -13.25 25.35
C ARG A 98 -14.12 -13.16 24.83
N PHE A 99 -15.03 -12.56 25.60
CA PHE A 99 -16.41 -12.39 25.18
C PHE A 99 -16.58 -11.29 24.12
N PHE A 100 -15.79 -10.21 24.19
CA PHE A 100 -15.80 -9.15 23.16
C PHE A 100 -15.29 -9.60 21.79
N GLN A 101 -14.51 -10.68 21.71
CA GLN A 101 -14.14 -11.29 20.42
C GLN A 101 -15.36 -11.87 19.67
N ARG A 102 -16.52 -12.03 20.32
CA ARG A 102 -17.73 -12.57 19.70
C ARG A 102 -18.68 -11.45 19.28
N PRO A 103 -19.15 -11.44 18.02
CA PRO A 103 -19.97 -10.34 17.48
C PRO A 103 -21.40 -10.29 18.03
N PHE A 104 -21.83 -11.27 18.83
CA PHE A 104 -23.17 -11.39 19.41
C PHE A 104 -23.25 -11.03 20.90
N PHE A 105 -22.16 -10.50 21.45
CA PHE A 105 -22.01 -10.14 22.86
C PHE A 105 -22.29 -8.64 23.09
N LEU A 106 -23.11 -8.34 24.10
CA LEU A 106 -23.48 -6.97 24.48
C LEU A 106 -23.24 -6.73 25.97
N LEU A 107 -22.36 -5.78 26.32
CA LEU A 107 -22.16 -5.34 27.70
C LEU A 107 -23.02 -4.11 28.00
N VAL A 108 -23.89 -4.24 29.01
CA VAL A 108 -24.78 -3.20 29.53
C VAL A 108 -24.32 -2.79 30.91
N SER A 109 -23.75 -1.60 31.08
CA SER A 109 -23.43 -1.08 32.41
C SER A 109 -24.65 -0.42 33.05
N VAL A 110 -25.01 -0.84 34.27
CA VAL A 110 -26.14 -0.29 35.04
C VAL A 110 -25.61 0.45 36.26
N ASP A 111 -25.88 1.74 36.33
CA ASP A 111 -25.48 2.60 37.44
C ASP A 111 -26.66 3.41 38.01
N ALA A 112 -26.55 3.89 39.25
CA ALA A 112 -27.58 4.68 39.92
C ALA A 112 -26.95 5.63 40.96
N PRO A 113 -27.62 6.74 41.31
CA PRO A 113 -27.14 7.65 42.36
C PRO A 113 -26.81 6.90 43.67
N VAL A 114 -25.65 7.21 44.28
CA VAL A 114 -25.15 6.55 45.50
C VAL A 114 -26.19 6.58 46.63
N SER A 115 -26.90 7.71 46.79
CA SER A 115 -27.98 7.86 47.77
C SER A 115 -29.14 6.89 47.56
N LEU A 116 -29.49 6.61 46.30
CA LEU A 116 -30.55 5.68 45.94
C LEU A 116 -30.09 4.22 46.10
N ARG A 117 -28.84 3.92 45.74
CA ARG A 117 -28.23 2.59 45.95
C ARG A 117 -28.12 2.26 47.45
N TRP A 118 -27.78 3.25 48.27
CA TRP A 118 -27.78 3.13 49.72
C TRP A 118 -29.18 2.81 50.27
N LYS A 119 -30.19 3.57 49.85
CA LYS A 119 -31.59 3.33 50.26
C LYS A 119 -32.06 1.92 49.90
N ARG A 120 -31.78 1.47 48.67
CA ARG A 120 -32.08 0.10 48.21
C ARG A 120 -31.39 -0.98 49.05
N LEU A 121 -30.17 -0.74 49.51
CA LEU A 121 -29.46 -1.65 50.41
C LEU A 121 -30.11 -1.69 51.80
N VAL A 122 -30.44 -0.52 52.36
CA VAL A 122 -31.13 -0.42 53.67
C VAL A 122 -32.47 -1.15 53.64
N ASP A 123 -33.26 -0.97 52.59
CA ASP A 123 -34.56 -1.63 52.44
C ASP A 123 -34.39 -3.17 52.34
N ARG A 124 -33.35 -3.67 51.65
CA ARG A 124 -33.01 -5.10 51.65
C ARG A 124 -32.58 -5.64 53.01
N CYS A 125 -31.76 -4.89 53.74
CA CYS A 125 -31.33 -5.27 55.09
C CYS A 125 -32.52 -5.34 56.05
N ARG A 126 -33.45 -4.39 55.97
CA ARG A 126 -34.70 -4.39 56.75
C ARG A 126 -35.57 -5.61 56.45
N ASN A 127 -35.76 -5.93 55.16
CA ASN A 127 -36.54 -7.10 54.75
C ASN A 127 -35.93 -8.42 55.21
N ARG A 128 -34.60 -8.47 55.44
CA ARG A 128 -33.87 -9.66 55.87
C ARG A 128 -33.51 -9.67 57.36
N LEU A 129 -34.01 -8.70 58.14
CA LEU A 129 -33.72 -8.56 59.58
C LEU A 129 -32.21 -8.45 59.90
N VAL A 130 -31.43 -7.86 59.01
CA VAL A 130 -29.99 -7.59 59.18
C VAL A 130 -29.78 -6.10 59.43
N GLU A 131 -28.86 -5.75 60.34
CA GLU A 131 -28.54 -4.34 60.60
C GLU A 131 -27.81 -3.72 59.39
N PRO A 132 -28.29 -2.59 58.84
CA PRO A 132 -27.65 -1.94 57.69
C PRO A 132 -26.34 -1.26 58.12
N PRO A 133 -25.31 -1.20 57.25
CA PRO A 133 -24.07 -0.48 57.56
C PRO A 133 -24.29 1.05 57.69
N SER A 134 -23.26 1.82 58.03
CA SER A 134 -23.37 3.29 57.92
C SER A 134 -23.25 3.74 56.46
N LEU A 135 -23.79 4.92 56.12
CA LEU A 135 -23.62 5.51 54.79
C LEU A 135 -22.12 5.69 54.45
N GLU A 136 -21.31 6.10 55.42
CA GLU A 136 -19.86 6.23 55.27
C GLU A 136 -19.20 4.90 54.90
N LYS A 137 -19.55 3.82 55.61
CA LYS A 137 -19.05 2.48 55.32
C LYS A 137 -19.49 1.98 53.93
N PHE A 138 -20.71 2.29 53.51
CA PHE A 138 -21.21 1.98 52.17
C PHE A 138 -20.47 2.75 51.06
N VAL A 139 -20.14 4.02 51.29
CA VAL A 139 -19.36 4.81 50.33
C VAL A 139 -17.95 4.24 50.16
N LEU A 140 -17.29 3.84 51.26
CA LEU A 140 -15.98 3.19 51.21
C LEU A 140 -16.02 1.85 50.46
N TRP A 141 -17.05 1.03 50.70
CA TRP A 141 -17.27 -0.20 49.95
C TRP A 141 -17.53 0.06 48.46
N ASN A 142 -18.31 1.09 48.15
CA ASN A 142 -18.56 1.49 46.77
C ASN A 142 -17.29 1.93 46.05
N ASP A 143 -16.46 2.75 46.70
CA ASP A 143 -15.24 3.28 46.10
C ASP A 143 -14.22 2.16 45.88
N ARG A 144 -14.08 1.24 46.85
CA ARG A 144 -13.26 0.04 46.68
C ARG A 144 -13.78 -0.86 45.56
N HIS A 145 -15.09 -1.04 45.44
CA HIS A 145 -15.70 -1.85 44.38
C HIS A 145 -15.54 -1.25 42.97
N LEU A 146 -15.42 0.07 42.85
CA LEU A 146 -15.35 0.76 41.56
C LEU A 146 -13.92 1.14 41.17
N TYR A 147 -13.10 1.61 42.10
CA TYR A 147 -11.84 2.30 41.80
C TYR A 147 -10.58 1.65 42.38
N ASP A 148 -10.72 0.57 43.15
CA ASP A 148 -9.57 -0.18 43.65
C ASP A 148 -8.72 -0.76 42.51
N LYS A 149 -7.40 -0.89 42.73
CA LYS A 149 -6.46 -1.32 41.70
C LYS A 149 -6.64 -2.80 41.31
N ASP A 150 -6.97 -3.64 42.29
CA ASP A 150 -7.03 -5.10 42.11
C ASP A 150 -8.48 -5.59 42.02
N VAL A 151 -9.42 -4.88 42.68
CA VAL A 151 -10.85 -5.26 42.77
C VAL A 151 -11.77 -4.31 41.99
N GLY A 152 -11.30 -3.12 41.63
CA GLY A 152 -12.12 -2.05 41.08
C GLY A 152 -12.65 -2.34 39.68
N ARG A 153 -13.91 -1.96 39.43
CA ARG A 153 -14.69 -2.35 38.26
C ARG A 153 -15.09 -1.20 37.35
N ALA A 154 -14.52 -0.01 37.54
CA ALA A 154 -14.79 1.16 36.69
C ALA A 154 -14.53 0.87 35.20
N TYR A 155 -13.55 0.01 34.90
CA TYR A 155 -13.21 -0.38 33.53
C TYR A 155 -14.37 -1.08 32.77
N LEU A 156 -15.28 -1.77 33.47
CA LEU A 156 -16.47 -2.38 32.86
C LEU A 156 -17.43 -1.32 32.33
N THR A 157 -17.57 -0.20 33.04
CA THR A 157 -18.40 0.92 32.60
C THR A 157 -17.81 1.61 31.39
N ASP A 158 -16.48 1.72 31.33
CA ASP A 158 -15.79 2.30 30.19
C ASP A 158 -15.95 1.49 28.91
N ARG A 159 -15.90 0.16 29.03
CA ARG A 159 -16.02 -0.78 27.89
C ARG A 159 -17.46 -1.17 27.53
N ALA A 160 -18.46 -0.75 28.30
CA ALA A 160 -19.86 -1.09 28.03
C ALA A 160 -20.40 -0.38 26.77
N GLN A 161 -20.99 -1.16 25.85
CA GLN A 161 -21.67 -0.63 24.66
C GLN A 161 -22.92 0.17 25.03
N VAL A 162 -23.61 -0.23 26.11
CA VAL A 162 -24.81 0.45 26.60
C VAL A 162 -24.60 0.86 28.05
N ARG A 163 -24.86 2.14 28.36
CA ARG A 163 -24.79 2.67 29.72
C ARG A 163 -26.20 3.08 30.15
N LEU A 164 -26.77 2.34 31.09
CA LEU A 164 -28.07 2.60 31.68
C LEU A 164 -27.89 3.31 33.02
N PHE A 165 -28.36 4.55 33.10
CA PHE A 165 -28.43 5.29 34.36
C PHE A 165 -29.82 5.12 34.99
N ASN A 166 -29.91 4.25 35.98
CA ASN A 166 -31.12 3.94 36.72
C ASN A 166 -31.37 4.99 37.83
N SER A 167 -32.03 6.08 37.46
CA SER A 167 -32.55 7.06 38.41
C SER A 167 -33.95 6.73 38.94
N SER A 168 -34.54 5.59 38.54
CA SER A 168 -35.93 5.27 38.88
C SER A 168 -36.08 4.78 40.33
N SER A 169 -37.19 5.15 40.94
CA SER A 169 -37.50 4.76 42.32
C SER A 169 -38.41 3.51 42.38
N SER A 170 -39.01 3.13 41.25
CA SER A 170 -39.92 1.99 41.08
C SER A 170 -39.52 1.07 39.91
N PHE A 171 -40.05 -0.15 39.90
CA PHE A 171 -39.85 -1.12 38.82
C PHE A 171 -40.58 -0.72 37.53
N ASP A 172 -41.76 -0.09 37.61
CA ASP A 172 -42.55 0.30 36.44
C ASP A 172 -41.85 1.38 35.60
N GLU A 173 -41.22 2.36 36.26
CA GLU A 173 -40.39 3.38 35.61
C GLU A 173 -39.16 2.76 34.92
N LEU A 174 -38.53 1.77 35.57
CA LEU A 174 -37.39 1.04 35.01
C LEU A 174 -37.81 0.23 33.77
N HIS A 175 -38.94 -0.48 33.85
CA HIS A 175 -39.48 -1.26 32.74
C HIS A 175 -39.87 -0.37 31.54
N ALA A 176 -40.43 0.81 31.79
CA ALA A 176 -40.73 1.78 30.74
C ALA A 176 -39.46 2.28 30.04
N ALA A 177 -38.39 2.58 30.81
CA ALA A 177 -37.09 2.97 30.26
C ALA A 177 -36.44 1.84 29.45
N LEU A 178 -36.47 0.59 29.95
CA LEU A 178 -35.94 -0.57 29.25
C LEU A 178 -36.70 -0.88 27.96
N LYS A 179 -38.04 -0.77 27.98
CA LYS A 179 -38.89 -0.93 26.79
C LYS A 179 -38.56 0.10 25.72
N ALA A 180 -38.30 1.36 26.10
CA ALA A 180 -37.89 2.41 25.17
C ALA A 180 -36.47 2.19 24.63
N LEU A 181 -35.59 1.57 25.42
CA LEU A 181 -34.22 1.28 25.03
C LEU A 181 -34.11 0.13 24.02
N ASN A 182 -35.04 -0.82 24.06
CA ASN A 182 -35.07 -2.03 23.21
C ASN A 182 -33.69 -2.72 23.13
N LEU A 183 -33.30 -3.36 24.24
CA LEU A 183 -32.02 -4.08 24.35
C LEU A 183 -31.94 -5.30 23.43
N ALA A 184 -33.08 -5.83 22.97
CA ALA A 184 -33.16 -7.01 22.11
C ALA A 184 -32.87 -6.73 20.62
N ASP A 185 -32.70 -5.46 20.23
CA ASP A 185 -32.51 -5.10 18.82
C ASP A 185 -31.16 -5.57 18.26
N GLU A 186 -31.20 -6.48 17.29
CA GLU A 186 -30.03 -7.06 16.63
C GLU A 186 -29.16 -5.99 15.92
N GLN A 187 -29.75 -4.86 15.53
CA GLN A 187 -29.02 -3.77 14.86
C GLN A 187 -27.97 -3.12 15.76
N ARG A 188 -28.03 -3.35 17.08
CA ARG A 188 -27.01 -2.92 18.05
C ARG A 188 -25.72 -3.74 17.98
N LEU A 189 -25.83 -5.00 17.57
CA LEU A 189 -24.70 -5.91 17.42
C LEU A 189 -24.14 -5.87 16.00
N ARG A 190 -25.04 -5.78 15.02
CA ARG A 190 -24.70 -5.67 13.61
C ARG A 190 -25.52 -4.53 12.98
N PRO A 191 -24.95 -3.32 12.85
CA PRO A 191 -25.68 -2.22 12.24
C PRO A 191 -26.10 -2.58 10.82
N ASN A 192 -27.31 -2.16 10.44
CA ASN A 192 -27.71 -2.22 9.05
C ASN A 192 -26.84 -1.25 8.22
N TRP A 193 -26.88 -1.38 6.89
CA TRP A 193 -26.03 -0.57 6.01
C TRP A 193 -26.23 0.94 6.20
N ASP A 194 -27.47 1.40 6.35
CA ASP A 194 -27.75 2.82 6.55
C ASP A 194 -27.17 3.34 7.88
N GLN A 195 -27.29 2.56 8.96
CA GLN A 195 -26.69 2.88 10.25
C GLN A 195 -25.16 2.90 10.17
N TYR A 196 -24.57 1.90 9.52
CA TYR A 196 -23.11 1.81 9.32
C TYR A 196 -22.57 3.02 8.55
N PHE A 197 -23.19 3.40 7.44
CA PHE A 197 -22.75 4.55 6.65
C PHE A 197 -22.98 5.89 7.36
N MET A 198 -24.03 5.99 8.17
CA MET A 198 -24.28 7.17 8.99
C MET A 198 -23.29 7.30 10.16
N GLU A 199 -22.87 6.19 10.76
CA GLU A 199 -21.79 6.16 11.76
C GLU A 199 -20.45 6.53 11.12
N LEU A 200 -20.17 6.07 9.90
CA LEU A 200 -19.00 6.50 9.13
C LEU A 200 -19.02 7.99 8.81
N ALA A 201 -20.17 8.56 8.46
CA ALA A 201 -20.32 10.00 8.26
C ALA A 201 -20.04 10.77 9.56
N SER A 202 -20.57 10.29 10.68
CA SER A 202 -20.31 10.87 12.01
C SER A 202 -18.83 10.77 12.41
N LEU A 203 -18.14 9.69 12.02
CA LEU A 203 -16.70 9.52 12.22
C LEU A 203 -15.90 10.48 11.35
N ALA A 204 -16.25 10.62 10.06
CA ALA A 204 -15.63 11.58 9.16
C ALA A 204 -15.78 13.02 9.68
N ALA A 205 -16.91 13.37 10.30
CA ALA A 205 -17.13 14.68 10.92
C ALA A 205 -16.12 15.00 12.03
N GLN A 206 -15.51 14.01 12.68
CA GLN A 206 -14.48 14.22 13.70
C GLN A 206 -13.18 14.78 13.11
N ARG A 207 -12.93 14.58 11.82
CA ARG A 207 -11.80 15.14 11.07
C ARG A 207 -12.01 16.60 10.66
N SER A 208 -13.20 17.15 10.84
CA SER A 208 -13.52 18.54 10.56
C SER A 208 -12.58 19.50 11.30
N ASN A 209 -11.94 20.38 10.54
CA ASN A 209 -11.12 21.46 11.08
C ASN A 209 -11.92 22.77 11.27
N CYS A 210 -13.22 22.77 10.95
CA CYS A 210 -14.08 23.94 11.10
C CYS A 210 -14.37 24.24 12.58
N MET A 211 -14.25 25.51 12.96
CA MET A 211 -14.47 25.96 14.35
C MET A 211 -15.96 26.17 14.71
N LYS A 212 -16.86 26.21 13.72
CA LYS A 212 -18.29 26.51 13.92
C LYS A 212 -19.20 25.28 13.85
N ARG A 213 -18.85 24.28 13.03
CA ARG A 213 -19.64 23.05 12.83
C ARG A 213 -18.72 21.88 12.57
N ARG A 214 -19.13 20.68 13.00
CA ARG A 214 -18.49 19.42 12.64
C ARG A 214 -19.49 18.61 11.86
N VAL A 215 -19.23 18.46 10.57
CA VAL A 215 -20.12 17.81 9.61
C VAL A 215 -19.29 16.83 8.80
N GLY A 216 -19.85 15.65 8.58
CA GLY A 216 -19.25 14.58 7.81
C GLY A 216 -20.26 13.96 6.84
N CYS A 217 -19.73 13.45 5.75
CA CYS A 217 -20.50 12.93 4.65
C CYS A 217 -19.80 11.71 4.03
N VAL A 218 -20.58 10.74 3.57
CA VAL A 218 -20.07 9.53 2.92
C VAL A 218 -20.89 9.28 1.67
N LEU A 219 -20.22 9.16 0.53
CA LEU A 219 -20.84 8.73 -0.72
C LEU A 219 -20.68 7.22 -0.85
N VAL A 220 -21.77 6.51 -1.14
CA VAL A 220 -21.82 5.05 -1.20
C VAL A 220 -22.47 4.60 -2.50
N ARG A 221 -22.01 3.48 -3.06
CA ARG A 221 -22.69 2.76 -4.14
C ARG A 221 -22.52 1.26 -3.91
N ASP A 222 -23.56 0.46 -4.12
CA ASP A 222 -23.52 -1.00 -3.98
C ASP A 222 -22.96 -1.47 -2.62
N ARG A 223 -23.29 -0.74 -1.54
CA ARG A 223 -22.78 -0.96 -0.17
C ARG A 223 -21.26 -0.80 -0.03
N ARG A 224 -20.62 -0.04 -0.92
CA ARG A 224 -19.20 0.33 -0.86
C ARG A 224 -19.06 1.84 -0.76
N VAL A 225 -18.17 2.30 0.11
CA VAL A 225 -17.83 3.72 0.22
C VAL A 225 -17.03 4.13 -1.01
N ILE A 226 -17.52 5.13 -1.74
CA ILE A 226 -16.86 5.74 -2.89
C ILE A 226 -15.93 6.86 -2.45
N SER A 227 -16.41 7.71 -1.54
CA SER A 227 -15.63 8.81 -0.96
C SER A 227 -16.19 9.22 0.39
N THR A 228 -15.38 9.91 1.18
CA THR A 228 -15.77 10.55 2.43
C THR A 228 -15.44 12.03 2.36
N GLY A 229 -16.30 12.87 2.91
CA GLY A 229 -16.07 14.30 3.03
C GLY A 229 -16.33 14.78 4.46
N TYR A 230 -15.64 15.84 4.84
CA TYR A 230 -15.88 16.56 6.08
C TYR A 230 -15.68 18.04 5.84
N ASN A 231 -16.37 18.88 6.60
CA ASN A 231 -16.28 20.32 6.38
C ASN A 231 -14.94 20.89 6.88
N GLY A 232 -14.27 21.70 6.06
CA GLY A 232 -12.95 22.22 6.40
C GLY A 232 -12.33 23.12 5.34
N THR A 233 -11.22 23.80 5.68
CA THR A 233 -10.50 24.66 4.72
C THR A 233 -9.93 23.86 3.53
N PRO A 234 -9.86 24.45 2.33
CA PRO A 234 -9.21 23.85 1.17
C PRO A 234 -7.75 23.44 1.42
N ARG A 235 -7.26 22.51 0.59
CA ARG A 235 -5.86 22.07 0.62
C ARG A 235 -4.92 23.26 0.44
N HIS A 236 -3.77 23.21 1.13
CA HIS A 236 -2.74 24.25 1.13
C HIS A 236 -3.14 25.60 1.78
N ILE A 237 -4.34 25.68 2.36
CA ILE A 237 -4.75 26.81 3.21
C ILE A 237 -4.63 26.39 4.67
N ARG A 238 -4.15 27.30 5.52
CA ARG A 238 -4.06 27.11 6.98
C ARG A 238 -5.40 26.63 7.52
N ASN A 239 -5.41 25.67 8.44
CA ASN A 239 -6.66 25.07 8.87
C ASN A 239 -7.56 26.06 9.63
N CYS A 240 -8.89 25.88 9.54
CA CYS A 240 -9.86 26.72 10.25
C CYS A 240 -9.54 26.73 11.78
N ASN A 241 -9.12 25.61 12.38
CA ASN A 241 -8.70 25.47 13.79
C ASN A 241 -7.31 26.02 14.13
N GLU A 242 -6.52 26.36 13.12
CA GLU A 242 -5.22 27.04 13.26
C GLU A 242 -5.34 28.54 13.03
N GLY A 243 -6.55 29.07 12.80
CA GLY A 243 -6.77 30.49 12.49
C GLY A 243 -6.96 30.81 11.01
N GLY A 244 -6.97 29.82 10.12
CA GLY A 244 -6.94 30.05 8.67
C GLY A 244 -8.22 30.59 8.05
N CYS A 245 -9.37 30.49 8.73
CA CYS A 245 -10.62 31.15 8.31
C CYS A 245 -10.99 32.29 9.25
N PRO A 246 -10.87 33.56 8.82
CA PRO A 246 -11.18 34.72 9.65
C PRO A 246 -12.61 34.67 10.20
N ARG A 247 -13.60 34.30 9.37
CA ARG A 247 -15.00 34.18 9.79
C ARG A 247 -15.20 33.13 10.89
N CYS A 248 -14.60 31.95 10.73
CA CYS A 248 -14.75 30.88 11.72
C CYS A 248 -14.06 31.22 13.05
N ASN A 249 -13.00 32.04 13.01
CA ASN A 249 -12.24 32.46 14.19
C ASN A 249 -12.74 33.77 14.82
N ARG A 250 -13.72 34.44 14.20
CA ARG A 250 -14.47 35.53 14.83
C ARG A 250 -15.52 34.97 15.79
N GLY A 251 -15.78 35.68 16.89
CA GLY A 251 -16.79 35.34 17.90
C GLY A 251 -18.25 35.46 17.43
N GLU A 252 -18.49 35.75 16.15
CA GLU A 252 -19.83 35.95 15.58
C GLU A 252 -20.69 34.66 15.63
N GLY A 253 -22.01 34.83 15.71
CA GLY A 253 -22.98 33.74 15.79
C GLY A 253 -23.00 32.83 14.55
N GLY A 254 -23.41 31.57 14.74
CA GLY A 254 -23.55 30.62 13.64
C GLY A 254 -24.55 31.10 12.59
N GLY A 255 -24.12 31.16 11.32
CA GLY A 255 -24.98 31.58 10.19
C GLY A 255 -24.75 33.02 9.70
N VAL A 256 -23.87 33.79 10.35
CA VAL A 256 -23.44 35.12 9.92
C VAL A 256 -22.21 35.02 8.99
N GLY A 257 -22.12 35.87 7.97
CA GLY A 257 -20.95 35.99 7.09
C GLY A 257 -20.64 34.72 6.27
N LEU A 258 -21.64 33.98 5.80
CA LEU A 258 -21.42 32.71 5.09
C LEU A 258 -20.63 32.88 3.78
N SER A 259 -20.78 34.01 3.09
CA SER A 259 -20.03 34.34 1.88
C SER A 259 -18.53 34.57 2.10
N THR A 260 -18.09 34.80 3.34
CA THR A 260 -16.68 34.97 3.71
C THR A 260 -16.09 33.73 4.39
N CYS A 261 -16.85 32.63 4.42
CA CYS A 261 -16.39 31.36 4.96
C CYS A 261 -15.47 30.67 3.93
N LEU A 262 -14.26 30.32 4.37
CA LEU A 262 -13.30 29.58 3.54
C LEU A 262 -13.48 28.07 3.64
N CYS A 263 -14.21 27.59 4.65
CA CYS A 263 -14.39 26.16 4.90
C CYS A 263 -15.39 25.59 3.85
N LEU A 264 -15.00 24.55 3.10
CA LEU A 264 -15.84 23.75 2.20
C LEU A 264 -16.79 22.86 3.01
N HIS A 265 -17.95 22.53 2.43
CA HIS A 265 -18.91 21.64 3.07
C HIS A 265 -18.55 20.16 2.89
N ALA A 266 -19.10 19.32 3.77
CA ALA A 266 -18.73 17.91 3.80
C ALA A 266 -19.21 17.17 2.54
N GLU A 267 -20.40 17.51 2.08
CA GLU A 267 -21.04 17.00 0.87
C GLU A 267 -20.23 17.40 -0.38
N GLU A 268 -19.82 18.67 -0.45
CA GLU A 268 -18.98 19.18 -1.54
C GLU A 268 -17.63 18.46 -1.59
N ASN A 269 -16.98 18.30 -0.43
CA ASN A 269 -15.73 17.56 -0.34
C ASN A 269 -15.90 16.09 -0.74
N ALA A 270 -16.99 15.43 -0.33
CA ALA A 270 -17.25 14.05 -0.73
C ALA A 270 -17.43 13.91 -2.25
N LEU A 271 -18.15 14.84 -2.88
CA LEU A 271 -18.38 14.83 -4.32
C LEU A 271 -17.12 15.18 -5.12
N LEU A 272 -16.32 16.15 -4.66
CA LEU A 272 -15.05 16.53 -5.28
C LEU A 272 -14.02 15.40 -5.27
N GLU A 273 -13.89 14.69 -4.15
CA GLU A 273 -12.97 13.55 -4.03
C GLU A 273 -13.44 12.34 -4.86
N ALA A 274 -14.76 12.16 -5.05
CA ALA A 274 -15.27 11.13 -5.95
C ALA A 274 -14.99 11.46 -7.42
N GLY A 275 -15.14 12.73 -7.81
CA GLY A 275 -15.10 13.15 -9.21
C GLY A 275 -16.31 12.66 -10.03
N ARG A 276 -16.59 13.33 -11.16
CA ARG A 276 -17.82 13.10 -11.95
C ARG A 276 -17.97 11.66 -12.46
N GLU A 277 -16.87 10.98 -12.79
CA GLU A 277 -16.91 9.65 -13.43
C GLU A 277 -17.21 8.49 -12.46
N ARG A 278 -16.95 8.69 -11.15
CA ARG A 278 -17.17 7.66 -10.12
C ARG A 278 -18.58 7.69 -9.54
N ILE A 279 -19.27 8.83 -9.64
CA ILE A 279 -20.67 9.00 -9.23
C ILE A 279 -21.53 8.42 -10.34
N ARG A 280 -22.21 7.30 -10.06
CA ARG A 280 -23.09 6.61 -11.01
C ARG A 280 -24.46 6.30 -10.41
N GLU A 281 -25.40 5.91 -11.27
CA GLU A 281 -26.72 5.45 -10.86
C GLU A 281 -26.64 4.42 -9.71
N GLY A 282 -27.52 4.57 -8.71
CA GLY A 282 -27.49 3.80 -7.47
C GLY A 282 -26.62 4.38 -6.34
N ALA A 283 -26.00 5.55 -6.54
CA ALA A 283 -25.25 6.22 -5.48
C ALA A 283 -26.17 6.84 -4.40
N ILE A 284 -25.76 6.70 -3.14
CA ILE A 284 -26.44 7.27 -1.96
C ILE A 284 -25.42 8.12 -1.21
N LEU A 285 -25.78 9.37 -0.92
CA LEU A 285 -24.98 10.27 -0.10
C LEU A 285 -25.54 10.27 1.33
N TYR A 286 -24.74 9.92 2.33
CA TYR A 286 -25.11 9.95 3.75
C TYR A 286 -24.47 11.17 4.41
N CYS A 287 -25.27 12.01 5.08
CA CYS A 287 -24.78 13.18 5.81
C CYS A 287 -25.23 13.16 7.27
N ASP A 288 -24.29 13.41 8.19
CA ASP A 288 -24.54 13.40 9.65
C ASP A 288 -25.26 14.66 10.15
N THR A 289 -25.50 15.63 9.27
CA THR A 289 -26.25 16.85 9.54
C THR A 289 -27.26 17.15 8.43
N TYR A 290 -28.07 18.18 8.65
CA TYR A 290 -28.94 18.70 7.61
C TYR A 290 -28.18 19.64 6.66
N VAL A 291 -28.21 19.38 5.34
CA VAL A 291 -27.70 20.26 4.28
C VAL A 291 -28.25 21.67 4.51
N ASN A 292 -27.37 22.61 4.88
CA ASN A 292 -27.76 23.91 5.38
C ASN A 292 -28.41 24.75 4.26
N PRO A 293 -29.71 25.09 4.34
CA PRO A 293 -30.41 25.69 3.22
C PRO A 293 -30.15 27.21 3.05
N ARG A 294 -29.25 27.80 3.85
CA ARG A 294 -28.78 29.20 3.68
C ARG A 294 -27.59 29.35 2.72
N THR A 295 -26.99 28.25 2.30
CA THR A 295 -25.98 28.18 1.22
C THR A 295 -26.58 27.38 0.09
N SER A 296 -27.26 28.05 -0.85
CA SER A 296 -27.84 27.40 -2.04
C SER A 296 -26.78 26.73 -2.96
N GLY A 297 -25.48 26.79 -2.61
CA GLY A 297 -24.38 26.10 -3.31
C GLY A 297 -24.48 24.58 -3.23
N ASP A 298 -24.65 24.01 -2.03
CA ASP A 298 -24.57 22.55 -1.83
C ASP A 298 -25.63 21.78 -2.63
N ALA A 299 -26.88 22.22 -2.56
CA ALA A 299 -27.97 21.61 -3.31
C ALA A 299 -27.78 21.75 -4.82
N ARG A 300 -27.14 22.84 -5.29
CA ARG A 300 -26.79 23.04 -6.71
C ARG A 300 -25.62 22.14 -7.13
N HIS A 301 -24.58 22.01 -6.31
CA HIS A 301 -23.46 21.11 -6.57
C HIS A 301 -23.90 19.65 -6.60
N ILE A 302 -24.76 19.23 -5.66
CA ILE A 302 -25.39 17.90 -5.68
C ILE A 302 -26.24 17.72 -6.95
N ALA A 303 -27.11 18.69 -7.28
CA ALA A 303 -27.95 18.63 -8.48
C ALA A 303 -27.13 18.58 -9.80
N GLN A 304 -25.96 19.22 -9.86
CA GLN A 304 -25.08 19.22 -11.04
C GLN A 304 -24.34 17.90 -11.27
N THR A 305 -24.39 16.96 -10.33
CA THR A 305 -23.71 15.67 -10.50
C THR A 305 -24.48 14.66 -11.35
N ASP A 306 -25.68 15.01 -11.86
CA ASP A 306 -26.58 14.24 -12.76
C ASP A 306 -26.93 12.80 -12.32
N GLN A 307 -26.29 12.24 -11.29
CA GLN A 307 -26.23 10.79 -11.02
C GLN A 307 -26.29 10.41 -9.53
N VAL A 308 -26.67 11.32 -8.62
CA VAL A 308 -26.95 10.99 -7.20
C VAL A 308 -28.46 10.83 -6.99
N PRO A 309 -29.02 9.62 -7.07
CA PRO A 309 -30.47 9.42 -6.96
C PRO A 309 -31.03 9.51 -5.53
N LEU A 310 -30.21 9.37 -4.48
CA LEU A 310 -30.68 9.39 -3.08
C LEU A 310 -29.72 10.13 -2.13
N LEU A 311 -30.28 10.93 -1.22
CA LEU A 311 -29.58 11.63 -0.14
C LEU A 311 -30.24 11.31 1.21
N ASP A 312 -29.44 10.73 2.10
CA ASP A 312 -29.81 10.29 3.44
C ASP A 312 -29.30 11.24 4.51
N MET A 313 -30.20 11.71 5.39
CA MET A 313 -29.89 12.78 6.32
C MET A 313 -30.28 12.44 7.77
N TYR A 314 -29.41 12.78 8.71
CA TYR A 314 -29.62 12.53 10.14
C TYR A 314 -30.65 13.49 10.79
N ARG A 315 -31.48 12.98 11.72
CA ARG A 315 -32.36 13.82 12.57
C ARG A 315 -31.59 14.43 13.75
N GLN A 316 -31.16 15.70 13.65
CA GLN A 316 -30.84 16.50 14.84
C GLN A 316 -32.06 17.30 15.30
N ASN A 317 -32.39 17.21 16.59
CA ASN A 317 -33.38 18.07 17.25
C ASN A 317 -32.88 19.52 17.31
N TYR A 318 -33.04 20.27 16.22
CA TYR A 318 -33.07 21.73 16.30
C TYR A 318 -34.46 22.13 16.77
N THR A 319 -34.55 22.53 18.04
CA THR A 319 -35.69 23.21 18.62
C THR A 319 -35.81 24.61 18.03
N SER A 320 -36.47 24.73 16.87
CA SER A 320 -37.41 25.81 16.52
C SER A 320 -37.91 25.59 15.09
N TRP A 321 -39.04 24.91 15.00
CA TRP A 321 -39.74 24.56 13.75
C TRP A 321 -40.51 25.73 13.12
N ASP A 322 -40.16 26.99 13.41
CA ASP A 322 -40.98 28.13 12.99
C ASP A 322 -40.36 28.99 11.87
N ASN A 323 -39.03 28.97 11.67
CA ASN A 323 -38.36 29.73 10.60
C ASN A 323 -37.61 28.86 9.56
N GLY A 324 -37.52 27.54 9.77
CA GLY A 324 -36.83 26.61 8.85
C GLY A 324 -37.68 26.09 7.69
N SER A 325 -39.01 26.20 7.78
CA SER A 325 -39.97 25.44 6.97
C SER A 325 -40.02 25.86 5.50
N ARG A 326 -39.87 27.15 5.19
CA ARG A 326 -39.88 27.66 3.79
C ARG A 326 -38.57 27.40 3.04
N ILE A 327 -37.44 27.34 3.75
CA ILE A 327 -36.10 27.23 3.13
C ILE A 327 -35.69 25.76 2.96
N LEU A 328 -36.11 24.88 3.88
CA LEU A 328 -36.07 23.42 3.68
C LEU A 328 -36.86 23.03 2.42
N ALA A 329 -38.07 23.58 2.25
CA ALA A 329 -38.92 23.30 1.08
C ALA A 329 -38.25 23.70 -0.25
N ARG A 330 -37.47 24.79 -0.28
CA ARG A 330 -36.76 25.24 -1.50
C ARG A 330 -35.58 24.34 -1.87
N SER A 331 -34.77 23.93 -0.90
CA SER A 331 -33.65 23.02 -1.17
C SER A 331 -34.14 21.63 -1.55
N ALA A 332 -35.19 21.15 -0.89
CA ALA A 332 -35.89 19.94 -1.27
C ALA A 332 -36.52 20.04 -2.67
N ALA A 333 -37.07 21.19 -3.05
CA ALA A 333 -37.61 21.42 -4.39
C ALA A 333 -36.52 21.39 -5.47
N ILE A 334 -35.34 21.99 -5.23
CA ILE A 334 -34.20 21.94 -6.19
C ILE A 334 -33.71 20.49 -6.36
N LEU A 335 -33.51 19.77 -5.27
CA LEU A 335 -33.03 18.38 -5.30
C LEU A 335 -34.07 17.45 -5.96
N ASN A 336 -35.35 17.60 -5.64
CA ASN A 336 -36.42 16.84 -6.28
C ASN A 336 -36.54 17.17 -7.79
N ALA A 337 -36.39 18.45 -8.18
CA ALA A 337 -36.39 18.84 -9.60
C ALA A 337 -35.18 18.28 -10.36
N ALA A 338 -34.06 18.05 -9.67
CA ALA A 338 -32.87 17.39 -10.21
C ALA A 338 -32.92 15.85 -10.12
N GLY A 339 -34.02 15.26 -9.65
CA GLY A 339 -34.18 13.80 -9.55
C GLY A 339 -33.58 13.14 -8.30
N VAL A 340 -33.08 13.92 -7.32
CA VAL A 340 -32.50 13.42 -6.07
C VAL A 340 -33.59 13.22 -5.01
N LYS A 341 -33.77 11.99 -4.53
CA LYS A 341 -34.73 11.65 -3.46
C LYS A 341 -34.11 11.88 -2.08
N LEU A 342 -34.84 12.57 -1.21
CA LEU A 342 -34.44 12.80 0.18
C LEU A 342 -35.05 11.74 1.11
N ARG A 343 -34.21 11.09 1.94
CA ARG A 343 -34.64 10.16 2.98
C ARG A 343 -34.07 10.56 4.35
N GLN A 344 -34.89 10.45 5.39
CA GLN A 344 -34.52 10.81 6.75
C GLN A 344 -34.14 9.56 7.54
N PHE A 345 -32.98 9.58 8.20
CA PHE A 345 -32.48 8.49 9.04
C PHE A 345 -32.58 8.84 10.53
N SER A 346 -33.10 7.91 11.34
CA SER A 346 -33.18 8.02 12.81
C SER A 346 -32.50 6.80 13.45
N PRO A 347 -31.41 6.96 14.22
CA PRO A 347 -30.72 5.83 14.82
C PRO A 347 -31.48 5.25 16.01
N LEU A 348 -31.21 3.97 16.27
CA LEU A 348 -31.77 3.23 17.41
C LEU A 348 -31.07 3.66 18.72
N GLY A 349 -31.81 4.38 19.58
CA GLY A 349 -31.39 4.63 20.97
C GLY A 349 -31.22 6.08 21.42
N MET A 350 -31.63 7.09 20.65
CA MET A 350 -31.90 8.42 21.21
C MET A 350 -33.35 8.53 21.68
N ALA A 351 -33.73 7.71 22.67
CA ALA A 351 -34.90 8.04 23.47
C ALA A 351 -34.58 9.35 24.21
N SER A 352 -35.33 10.40 23.87
CA SER A 352 -35.38 11.63 24.65
C SER A 352 -35.76 11.28 26.09
N HIS A 353 -34.79 11.27 27.00
CA HIS A 353 -35.05 11.25 28.43
C HIS A 353 -34.77 12.65 28.97
N GLY A 354 -35.84 13.26 29.48
CA GLY A 354 -35.78 14.52 30.23
C GLY A 354 -34.87 14.34 31.44
N GLY A 355 -34.06 15.36 31.70
CA GLY A 355 -33.09 15.37 32.80
C GLY A 355 -31.66 15.56 32.30
N VAL A 356 -31.29 16.82 32.11
CA VAL A 356 -29.96 17.27 31.69
C VAL A 356 -28.87 16.78 32.63
N LYS A 357 -27.82 16.16 32.07
CA LYS A 357 -26.41 16.60 32.18
C LYS A 357 -25.55 15.99 31.07
N LYS A 358 -25.27 16.80 30.04
CA LYS A 358 -24.09 16.65 29.19
C LYS A 358 -22.87 17.10 30.00
N ASN A 359 -21.87 16.24 30.18
CA ASN A 359 -20.57 16.73 30.63
C ASN A 359 -19.75 17.19 29.41
N ASN A 360 -19.47 18.50 29.44
CA ASN A 360 -18.34 19.23 28.89
C ASN A 360 -18.13 19.34 27.37
N ARG A 361 -18.86 20.30 26.77
CA ARG A 361 -18.26 21.37 25.94
C ARG A 361 -18.96 22.70 26.28
N PRO A 362 -18.25 23.84 26.38
CA PRO A 362 -18.81 25.09 26.88
C PRO A 362 -19.81 25.69 25.88
N LYS A 363 -21.01 26.00 26.38
CA LYS A 363 -21.94 26.94 25.72
C LYS A 363 -21.53 28.35 26.11
N SER A 364 -21.21 29.20 25.15
CA SER A 364 -21.22 30.66 25.32
C SER A 364 -22.51 31.22 24.74
N ASN A 365 -23.18 32.02 25.57
CA ASN A 365 -24.43 32.73 25.35
C ASN A 365 -24.40 33.67 24.13
N CYS A 366 -25.56 33.86 23.48
CA CYS A 366 -26.21 35.16 23.23
C CYS A 366 -27.48 34.96 22.38
N ASP A 367 -28.64 35.17 23.01
CA ASP A 367 -29.93 35.40 22.37
C ASP A 367 -30.08 36.88 21.93
N PHE A 368 -31.07 37.13 21.07
CA PHE A 368 -31.78 38.40 20.76
C PHE A 368 -31.33 39.32 19.59
N PHE A 369 -32.19 39.35 18.54
CA PHE A 369 -32.93 40.49 17.92
C PHE A 369 -33.16 40.33 16.39
N TYR A 370 -34.38 40.69 15.97
CA TYR A 370 -34.97 40.75 14.62
C TYR A 370 -34.37 41.88 13.74
N SER A 371 -34.33 41.72 12.40
CA SER A 371 -35.16 42.47 11.41
C SER A 371 -34.64 42.46 9.93
N GLN A 372 -35.61 42.41 9.00
CA GLN A 372 -35.73 43.01 7.65
C GLN A 372 -34.92 42.54 6.40
N ASP A 373 -35.70 41.92 5.48
CA ASP A 373 -35.92 42.18 4.04
C ASP A 373 -34.79 42.66 3.10
N PHE A 374 -34.62 41.97 1.96
CA PHE A 374 -34.38 42.59 0.65
C PHE A 374 -34.85 41.69 -0.52
N ILE A 375 -35.47 42.35 -1.50
CA ILE A 375 -36.16 41.86 -2.71
C ILE A 375 -35.15 41.49 -3.81
N PHE A 376 -35.39 40.40 -4.54
CA PHE A 376 -34.94 40.19 -5.93
C PHE A 376 -35.89 39.18 -6.60
N GLU A 377 -37.02 39.69 -7.11
CA GLU A 377 -37.70 39.12 -8.28
C GLU A 377 -36.98 39.65 -9.55
N ASP A 378 -37.22 39.02 -10.70
CA ASP A 378 -36.64 39.29 -12.03
C ASP A 378 -35.27 38.67 -12.37
N LEU A 379 -35.24 37.35 -12.56
CA LEU A 379 -34.44 36.72 -13.65
C LEU A 379 -34.87 35.27 -13.97
N LEU A 380 -36.18 35.00 -14.00
CA LEU A 380 -36.73 33.64 -14.20
C LEU A 380 -37.63 33.49 -15.44
N LEU A 381 -37.27 34.16 -16.53
CA LEU A 381 -37.87 33.95 -17.85
C LEU A 381 -36.78 34.00 -18.92
N GLY A 382 -36.32 32.82 -19.35
CA GLY A 382 -35.61 32.72 -20.63
C GLY A 382 -34.32 31.91 -20.65
N VAL A 383 -34.31 30.67 -20.16
CA VAL A 383 -33.61 29.57 -20.85
C VAL A 383 -34.33 28.25 -20.56
N ALA A 384 -35.42 28.01 -21.29
CA ALA A 384 -35.92 26.68 -21.58
C ALA A 384 -36.43 26.68 -23.02
N ALA A 385 -35.96 25.72 -23.82
CA ALA A 385 -36.30 25.40 -25.20
C ALA A 385 -35.57 26.16 -26.33
N LYS A 386 -34.58 25.50 -26.96
CA LYS A 386 -34.67 25.00 -28.35
C LYS A 386 -33.43 24.19 -28.76
N ARG A 387 -33.67 22.93 -29.18
CA ARG A 387 -32.80 22.11 -30.04
C ARG A 387 -32.93 22.60 -31.50
N LEU A 388 -31.81 22.70 -32.24
CA LEU A 388 -31.56 22.16 -33.61
C LEU A 388 -30.48 22.93 -34.41
N ALA A 389 -29.54 22.15 -34.97
CA ALA A 389 -28.87 22.25 -36.30
C ALA A 389 -27.64 23.19 -36.58
N PHE A 390 -26.52 22.52 -36.89
CA PHE A 390 -25.50 22.68 -37.97
C PHE A 390 -24.56 23.93 -38.15
N LYS A 391 -23.25 23.68 -37.92
CA LYS A 391 -22.00 23.93 -38.74
C LYS A 391 -21.55 25.41 -39.10
N PRO A 392 -20.30 25.67 -39.58
CA PRO A 392 -19.05 25.83 -38.81
C PRO A 392 -18.24 27.15 -39.13
N ALA A 393 -17.15 27.38 -38.38
CA ALA A 393 -16.00 28.30 -38.63
C ALA A 393 -16.23 29.84 -38.74
N GLU A 394 -15.60 30.62 -37.85
CA GLU A 394 -14.46 31.51 -38.19
C GLU A 394 -13.93 32.27 -36.95
N THR A 395 -12.66 32.64 -37.07
CA THR A 395 -11.66 33.22 -36.15
C THR A 395 -12.04 34.51 -35.43
N TYR A 396 -11.57 34.73 -34.18
CA TYR A 396 -10.95 35.99 -33.72
C TYR A 396 -10.27 35.84 -32.34
N THR A 397 -9.04 36.35 -32.23
CA THR A 397 -8.21 36.59 -31.03
C THR A 397 -7.57 37.99 -31.18
N PRO A 398 -6.91 38.64 -30.18
CA PRO A 398 -7.00 38.56 -28.70
C PRO A 398 -6.91 39.94 -27.97
N VAL A 399 -6.80 39.88 -26.62
CA VAL A 399 -6.05 40.76 -25.69
C VAL A 399 -6.80 41.83 -24.84
N GLN A 400 -6.45 41.83 -23.53
CA GLN A 400 -6.38 42.95 -22.56
C GLN A 400 -7.61 43.37 -21.75
N HIS A 401 -7.77 42.78 -20.55
CA HIS A 401 -7.82 43.53 -19.27
C HIS A 401 -8.00 42.56 -18.10
N PHE A 402 -6.98 42.42 -17.25
CA PHE A 402 -7.06 42.31 -15.77
C PHE A 402 -5.67 41.92 -15.24
N GLN A 403 -4.74 42.87 -15.37
CA GLN A 403 -3.54 42.95 -14.53
C GLN A 403 -3.57 44.33 -13.87
N SER A 404 -4.06 44.41 -12.64
CA SER A 404 -3.66 45.41 -11.64
C SER A 404 -4.37 45.08 -10.33
N ILE A 405 -3.72 45.40 -9.21
CA ILE A 405 -3.96 44.92 -7.83
C ILE A 405 -3.25 43.60 -7.56
N PHE A 406 -1.95 43.68 -7.29
CA PHE A 406 -1.10 42.82 -6.44
C PHE A 406 0.36 42.99 -6.89
N ALA A 407 0.87 44.21 -6.76
CA ALA A 407 2.30 44.48 -6.77
C ALA A 407 2.56 45.51 -5.68
N GLN A 408 3.05 45.05 -4.53
CA GLN A 408 4.05 45.70 -3.67
C GLN A 408 4.26 44.86 -2.39
N ASP A 409 5.48 44.31 -2.29
CA ASP A 409 6.19 43.75 -1.12
C ASP A 409 5.62 42.46 -0.47
N ILE A 410 6.33 41.30 -0.37
CA ILE A 410 7.76 40.97 -0.32
C ILE A 410 7.97 39.56 -0.94
N GLY A 411 9.06 39.39 -1.70
CA GLY A 411 9.22 38.36 -2.72
C GLY A 411 9.61 36.94 -2.27
N ARG A 412 8.90 35.97 -2.84
CA ARG A 412 9.47 34.72 -3.39
C ARG A 412 8.75 34.45 -4.71
N THR A 413 9.50 34.51 -5.80
CA THR A 413 9.06 34.12 -7.13
C THR A 413 8.65 32.65 -7.12
N HIS A 414 7.39 32.34 -7.46
CA HIS A 414 7.03 30.99 -7.93
C HIS A 414 7.67 30.81 -9.30
N ALA A 415 8.90 30.31 -9.34
CA ALA A 415 9.52 29.85 -10.57
C ALA A 415 8.70 28.65 -11.10
N THR A 416 8.18 28.75 -12.31
CA THR A 416 7.66 27.60 -13.05
C THR A 416 8.78 26.56 -13.18
N MET A 417 8.51 25.29 -12.86
CA MET A 417 9.54 24.25 -12.97
C MET A 417 10.00 24.12 -14.43
N PRO A 418 11.31 24.00 -14.69
CA PRO A 418 11.83 23.84 -16.04
C PRO A 418 11.39 22.50 -16.64
N THR A 419 11.15 22.47 -17.96
CA THR A 419 10.69 21.27 -18.66
C THR A 419 11.83 20.56 -19.40
N VAL A 420 11.68 19.24 -19.58
CA VAL A 420 12.50 18.41 -20.46
C VAL A 420 11.60 17.55 -21.32
N HIS A 421 11.96 17.40 -22.60
CA HIS A 421 11.18 16.60 -23.52
C HIS A 421 11.64 15.15 -23.50
N LEU A 422 10.68 14.23 -23.35
CA LEU A 422 10.90 12.80 -23.33
C LEU A 422 10.12 12.14 -24.45
N LEU A 423 10.78 11.27 -25.21
CA LEU A 423 10.14 10.58 -26.33
C LEU A 423 9.19 9.48 -25.84
N ASP A 424 7.91 9.58 -26.19
CA ASP A 424 6.90 8.54 -25.92
C ASP A 424 6.93 7.47 -27.02
N TYR A 425 8.05 6.76 -27.14
CA TYR A 425 8.12 5.56 -27.99
C TYR A 425 8.11 4.34 -27.08
N VAL A 426 7.21 3.41 -27.36
CA VAL A 426 6.80 2.37 -26.41
C VAL A 426 7.86 1.27 -26.33
N ALA A 427 8.80 1.41 -25.39
CA ALA A 427 9.66 0.30 -24.97
C ALA A 427 10.07 0.41 -23.48
N GLY A 428 9.36 -0.33 -22.62
CA GLY A 428 9.79 -0.65 -21.25
C GLY A 428 9.35 0.32 -20.15
N ASN A 429 10.13 0.40 -19.08
CA ASN A 429 9.86 1.22 -17.89
C ASN A 429 10.34 2.65 -18.03
N VAL A 430 9.54 3.49 -18.66
CA VAL A 430 9.83 4.94 -18.76
C VAL A 430 9.46 5.69 -17.46
N ARG A 431 8.64 5.07 -16.60
CA ARG A 431 8.12 5.69 -15.38
C ARG A 431 9.23 6.03 -14.37
N SER A 432 10.20 5.14 -14.18
CA SER A 432 11.32 5.42 -13.28
C SER A 432 12.14 6.62 -13.72
N LEU A 433 12.33 6.82 -15.03
CA LEU A 433 13.00 8.00 -15.56
C LEU A 433 12.17 9.27 -15.33
N VAL A 434 10.86 9.23 -15.58
CA VAL A 434 9.95 10.36 -15.28
C VAL A 434 10.03 10.74 -13.80
N ASN A 435 9.98 9.75 -12.91
CA ASN A 435 10.08 9.98 -11.47
C ASN A 435 11.45 10.54 -11.07
N ALA A 436 12.52 10.09 -11.71
CA ALA A 436 13.87 10.62 -11.48
C ALA A 436 14.00 12.08 -11.93
N ILE A 437 13.46 12.43 -13.11
CA ILE A 437 13.41 13.80 -13.63
C ILE A 437 12.61 14.72 -12.68
N ASN A 438 11.42 14.27 -12.27
CA ASN A 438 10.60 14.98 -11.29
C ASN A 438 11.33 15.17 -9.96
N LYS A 439 12.08 14.15 -9.51
CA LYS A 439 12.82 14.18 -8.25
C LYS A 439 13.95 15.21 -8.26
N VAL A 440 14.58 15.46 -9.41
CA VAL A 440 15.65 16.47 -9.56
C VAL A 440 15.12 17.87 -9.92
N GLY A 441 13.80 18.07 -9.93
CA GLY A 441 13.17 19.39 -10.04
C GLY A 441 12.80 19.84 -11.46
N TYR A 442 12.61 18.89 -12.39
CA TYR A 442 12.16 19.15 -13.76
C TYR A 442 10.81 18.48 -14.01
N GLU A 443 10.03 19.00 -14.96
CA GLU A 443 8.82 18.34 -15.45
C GLU A 443 9.05 17.70 -16.82
N VAL A 444 8.40 16.57 -17.07
CA VAL A 444 8.46 15.88 -18.36
C VAL A 444 7.37 16.39 -19.29
N GLU A 445 7.78 16.82 -20.48
CA GLU A 445 6.90 17.08 -21.61
C GLU A 445 7.04 15.94 -22.63
N TRP A 446 5.92 15.34 -23.02
CA TRP A 446 5.95 14.15 -23.88
C TRP A 446 5.97 14.52 -25.35
N ILE A 447 6.93 13.97 -26.09
CA ILE A 447 6.92 13.98 -27.55
C ILE A 447 6.07 12.80 -28.01
N LYS A 448 4.87 13.10 -28.54
CA LYS A 448 3.90 12.10 -29.03
C LYS A 448 3.91 11.98 -30.55
N SER A 449 4.52 12.95 -31.23
CA SER A 449 4.64 13.00 -32.67
C SER A 449 5.99 13.59 -33.08
N PRO A 450 6.50 13.26 -34.27
CA PRO A 450 7.74 13.83 -34.81
C PRO A 450 7.76 15.37 -34.87
N SER A 451 6.59 16.02 -34.98
CA SER A 451 6.49 17.48 -34.99
C SER A 451 6.82 18.13 -33.66
N ASP A 452 6.60 17.44 -32.54
CA ASP A 452 6.80 18.01 -31.19
C ASP A 452 8.29 18.22 -30.88
N LEU A 453 9.18 17.44 -31.54
CA LEU A 453 10.64 17.55 -31.39
C LEU A 453 11.21 18.94 -31.71
N LYS A 454 10.52 19.72 -32.56
CA LYS A 454 10.98 21.09 -32.89
C LYS A 454 10.94 22.01 -31.67
N ASN A 455 10.00 21.76 -30.76
CA ASN A 455 9.78 22.55 -29.55
C ASN A 455 10.69 22.09 -28.39
N ALA A 456 11.32 20.92 -28.51
CA ALA A 456 12.21 20.42 -27.47
C ALA A 456 13.41 21.34 -27.28
N GLU A 457 13.59 21.88 -26.07
CA GLU A 457 14.80 22.60 -25.68
C GLU A 457 15.88 21.63 -25.17
N LYS A 458 15.45 20.60 -24.43
CA LYS A 458 16.27 19.49 -23.95
C LYS A 458 15.55 18.21 -24.29
N LEU A 459 16.25 17.26 -24.90
CA LEU A 459 15.68 15.98 -25.33
C LEU A 459 16.36 14.83 -24.59
N ILE A 460 15.56 13.94 -24.02
CA ILE A 460 16.03 12.65 -23.54
C ILE A 460 15.42 11.55 -24.41
N LEU A 461 16.30 10.72 -24.98
CA LEU A 461 15.95 9.49 -25.67
C LEU A 461 16.24 8.32 -24.70
N PRO A 462 15.23 7.85 -23.94
CA PRO A 462 15.36 6.60 -23.19
C PRO A 462 15.44 5.44 -24.17
N GLY A 463 15.87 4.26 -23.74
CA GLY A 463 15.72 3.07 -24.56
C GLY A 463 16.00 1.80 -23.80
N VAL A 464 15.02 0.91 -23.75
CA VAL A 464 15.10 -0.41 -23.10
C VAL A 464 14.69 -1.45 -24.13
N GLY A 465 15.46 -2.53 -24.24
CA GLY A 465 15.06 -3.69 -25.02
C GLY A 465 15.96 -3.97 -26.21
N HIS A 466 15.42 -4.68 -27.20
CA HIS A 466 16.14 -5.12 -28.38
C HIS A 466 16.42 -3.95 -29.32
N PHE A 467 17.68 -3.72 -29.69
CA PHE A 467 18.13 -2.63 -30.55
C PHE A 467 17.29 -2.51 -31.82
N GLY A 468 17.16 -3.60 -32.57
CA GLY A 468 16.39 -3.62 -33.82
C GLY A 468 14.93 -3.23 -33.62
N HIS A 469 14.29 -3.70 -32.54
CA HIS A 469 12.89 -3.39 -32.26
C HIS A 469 12.70 -1.90 -31.97
N CYS A 470 13.56 -1.32 -31.12
CA CYS A 470 13.53 0.10 -30.77
C CYS A 470 13.75 0.99 -32.01
N LEU A 471 14.80 0.71 -32.79
CA LEU A 471 15.17 1.54 -33.94
C LEU A 471 14.17 1.41 -35.09
N SER A 472 13.61 0.22 -35.33
CA SER A 472 12.53 0.03 -36.31
C SER A 472 11.28 0.85 -35.92
N GLN A 473 10.86 0.83 -34.65
CA GLN A 473 9.74 1.65 -34.20
C GLN A 473 10.01 3.15 -34.37
N LEU A 474 11.22 3.62 -34.04
CA LEU A 474 11.61 5.02 -34.24
C LEU A 474 11.63 5.41 -35.72
N SER A 475 12.08 4.50 -36.59
CA SER A 475 12.10 4.70 -38.03
C SER A 475 10.69 4.74 -38.62
N GLU A 476 9.85 3.76 -38.32
CA GLU A 476 8.46 3.68 -38.76
C GLU A 476 7.62 4.86 -38.25
N GLY A 477 7.89 5.31 -37.02
CA GLY A 477 7.30 6.49 -36.43
C GLY A 477 7.81 7.82 -36.99
N GLY A 478 8.85 7.81 -37.84
CA GLY A 478 9.41 9.02 -38.46
C GLY A 478 10.22 9.91 -37.50
N TYR A 479 10.76 9.34 -36.42
CA TYR A 479 11.47 10.07 -35.37
C TYR A 479 12.97 10.27 -35.64
N LEU A 480 13.60 9.41 -36.45
CA LEU A 480 15.05 9.42 -36.65
C LEU A 480 15.59 10.74 -37.20
N ASP A 481 14.99 11.27 -38.27
CA ASP A 481 15.44 12.53 -38.88
C ASP A 481 15.24 13.76 -37.98
N PRO A 482 14.07 13.94 -37.32
CA PRO A 482 13.90 14.97 -36.30
C PRO A 482 14.92 14.90 -35.15
N ILE A 483 15.28 13.69 -34.68
CA ILE A 483 16.30 13.52 -33.65
C ILE A 483 17.67 14.00 -34.17
N ARG A 484 18.05 13.63 -35.40
CA ARG A 484 19.29 14.13 -36.04
C ARG A 484 19.29 15.66 -36.14
N GLN A 485 18.15 16.26 -36.51
CA GLN A 485 18.01 17.71 -36.59
C GLN A 485 18.14 18.38 -35.23
N HIS A 486 17.55 17.80 -34.17
CA HIS A 486 17.68 18.30 -32.80
C HIS A 486 19.16 18.30 -32.36
N ILE A 487 19.87 17.19 -32.60
CA ILE A 487 21.30 17.09 -32.27
C ILE A 487 22.11 18.12 -33.08
N ALA A 488 21.89 18.20 -34.39
CA ALA A 488 22.59 19.15 -35.27
C ALA A 488 22.31 20.62 -34.93
N SER A 489 21.19 20.94 -34.28
CA SER A 489 20.86 22.30 -33.85
C SER A 489 21.66 22.78 -32.62
N GLY A 490 22.44 21.90 -31.99
CA GLY A 490 23.24 22.22 -30.80
C GLY A 490 22.44 22.19 -29.49
N LYS A 491 21.17 21.79 -29.53
CA LYS A 491 20.32 21.66 -28.32
C LYS A 491 20.68 20.40 -27.51
N PRO A 492 20.64 20.44 -26.16
CA PRO A 492 20.99 19.30 -25.33
C PRO A 492 20.23 18.01 -25.68
N PHE A 493 20.98 16.91 -25.79
CA PHE A 493 20.47 15.57 -26.05
C PHE A 493 21.10 14.58 -25.06
N MET A 494 20.26 13.75 -24.42
CA MET A 494 20.69 12.63 -23.60
C MET A 494 20.18 11.31 -24.16
N GLY A 495 21.08 10.37 -24.46
CA GLY A 495 20.73 8.98 -24.80
C GLY A 495 20.95 8.04 -23.63
N ILE A 496 19.97 7.20 -23.29
CA ILE A 496 20.09 6.21 -22.19
C ILE A 496 19.96 4.79 -22.73
N CYS A 497 20.93 3.93 -22.44
CA CYS A 497 21.00 2.52 -22.85
C CYS A 497 20.83 2.37 -24.37
N VAL A 498 19.69 1.91 -24.90
CA VAL A 498 19.48 1.85 -26.35
C VAL A 498 19.51 3.25 -26.98
N GLY A 499 19.20 4.31 -26.21
CA GLY A 499 19.43 5.69 -26.62
C GLY A 499 20.90 6.02 -26.88
N LEU A 500 21.84 5.48 -26.08
CA LEU A 500 23.28 5.56 -26.39
C LEU A 500 23.60 4.74 -27.64
N GLN A 501 23.14 3.49 -27.70
CA GLN A 501 23.44 2.58 -28.80
C GLN A 501 22.92 3.12 -30.14
N SER A 502 21.80 3.85 -30.13
CA SER A 502 21.22 4.49 -31.31
C SER A 502 22.17 5.51 -31.95
N LEU A 503 23.14 6.08 -31.22
CA LEU A 503 24.11 7.03 -31.78
C LEU A 503 25.14 6.36 -32.71
N PHE A 504 25.29 5.05 -32.60
CA PHE A 504 26.25 4.26 -33.35
C PHE A 504 25.70 3.85 -34.72
N GLU A 505 26.54 3.19 -35.53
CA GLU A 505 26.17 2.75 -36.88
C GLU A 505 25.16 1.59 -36.85
N GLY A 506 25.22 0.75 -35.82
CA GLY A 506 24.31 -0.37 -35.63
C GLY A 506 24.73 -1.28 -34.48
N SER A 507 24.07 -2.43 -34.36
CA SER A 507 24.34 -3.46 -33.36
C SER A 507 24.52 -4.83 -34.01
N GLU A 508 25.27 -5.73 -33.37
CA GLU A 508 25.24 -7.16 -33.68
C GLU A 508 23.95 -7.86 -33.21
N GLU A 509 23.19 -7.21 -32.32
CA GLU A 509 21.88 -7.71 -31.88
C GLU A 509 20.88 -7.82 -33.05
N ASP A 510 20.95 -6.86 -33.98
CA ASP A 510 20.22 -6.86 -35.23
C ASP A 510 21.08 -6.21 -36.31
N SER A 511 21.68 -7.04 -37.18
CA SER A 511 22.63 -6.58 -38.19
C SER A 511 21.98 -5.69 -39.25
N ASP A 512 20.69 -5.89 -39.50
CA ASP A 512 19.97 -5.33 -40.64
C ASP A 512 19.41 -3.94 -40.33
N VAL A 513 19.28 -3.59 -39.05
CA VAL A 513 18.76 -2.29 -38.60
C VAL A 513 19.91 -1.31 -38.36
N PRO A 514 19.95 -0.15 -39.06
CA PRO A 514 20.96 0.87 -38.82
C PRO A 514 20.60 1.75 -37.61
N GLY A 515 21.62 2.28 -36.95
CA GLY A 515 21.47 3.37 -35.99
C GLY A 515 21.44 4.75 -36.64
N LEU A 516 21.58 5.80 -35.85
CA LEU A 516 21.66 7.18 -36.33
C LEU A 516 22.96 7.46 -37.09
N GLY A 517 24.02 6.70 -36.82
CA GLY A 517 25.30 6.75 -37.55
C GLY A 517 26.19 7.95 -37.18
N LEU A 518 26.07 8.50 -35.97
CA LEU A 518 26.93 9.59 -35.49
C LEU A 518 28.33 9.10 -35.09
N ILE A 519 28.44 7.83 -34.71
CA ILE A 519 29.68 7.16 -34.34
C ILE A 519 29.87 5.95 -35.28
N PRO A 520 30.94 5.92 -36.10
CA PRO A 520 31.19 4.85 -37.08
C PRO A 520 31.77 3.60 -36.40
N MET A 521 31.03 3.06 -35.44
CA MET A 521 31.31 1.84 -34.70
C MET A 521 29.98 1.08 -34.53
N ARG A 522 30.06 -0.23 -34.31
CA ARG A 522 28.90 -1.09 -34.02
C ARG A 522 28.96 -1.65 -32.61
N MET A 523 27.81 -1.86 -31.98
CA MET A 523 27.73 -2.60 -30.71
C MET A 523 28.08 -4.07 -30.95
N GLN A 524 28.89 -4.64 -30.07
CA GLN A 524 29.29 -6.04 -30.10
C GLN A 524 28.72 -6.79 -28.90
N LYS A 525 28.41 -8.08 -29.08
CA LYS A 525 28.00 -8.93 -27.97
C LYS A 525 29.20 -9.23 -27.07
N PHE A 526 29.03 -9.14 -25.74
CA PHE A 526 30.07 -9.60 -24.83
C PHE A 526 30.38 -11.07 -25.03
N ASN A 527 31.65 -11.45 -24.85
CA ASN A 527 32.06 -12.85 -24.93
C ASN A 527 31.47 -13.66 -23.74
N PRO A 528 30.58 -14.64 -23.99
CA PRO A 528 29.94 -15.43 -22.94
C PRO A 528 30.80 -16.62 -22.46
N ASP A 529 31.95 -16.87 -23.08
CA ASP A 529 32.85 -17.97 -22.67
C ASP A 529 33.70 -17.60 -21.46
N THR A 530 33.88 -16.31 -21.19
CA THR A 530 34.73 -15.81 -20.08
C THR A 530 33.92 -15.32 -18.89
N LYS A 531 32.62 -15.07 -19.05
CA LYS A 531 31.73 -14.50 -18.03
C LYS A 531 30.27 -14.67 -18.42
N SER A 532 29.38 -14.41 -17.47
CA SER A 532 27.95 -14.44 -17.72
C SER A 532 27.51 -13.36 -18.74
N VAL A 533 26.52 -13.61 -19.59
CA VAL A 533 25.94 -12.58 -20.48
C VAL A 533 24.42 -12.78 -20.49
N PRO A 534 23.59 -11.77 -20.24
CA PRO A 534 23.88 -10.32 -20.16
C PRO A 534 24.72 -9.84 -18.96
N HIS A 535 25.36 -8.69 -19.13
CA HIS A 535 25.97 -7.90 -18.04
C HIS A 535 24.85 -7.29 -17.19
N ILE A 536 24.56 -7.89 -16.02
CA ILE A 536 23.52 -7.43 -15.08
C ILE A 536 24.14 -7.11 -13.72
N GLY A 537 24.31 -5.83 -13.43
CA GLY A 537 24.79 -5.39 -12.12
C GLY A 537 25.36 -3.99 -12.10
N TRP A 538 26.15 -3.71 -11.08
CA TRP A 538 26.67 -2.38 -10.81
C TRP A 538 28.15 -2.31 -11.15
N ASN A 539 28.52 -1.40 -12.05
CA ASN A 539 29.88 -1.22 -12.52
C ASN A 539 30.28 0.26 -12.47
N SER A 540 31.55 0.58 -12.69
CA SER A 540 32.05 1.96 -12.67
C SER A 540 31.64 2.72 -13.94
N ALA A 541 31.94 4.02 -13.98
CA ALA A 541 32.02 4.82 -15.20
C ALA A 541 33.19 5.79 -15.01
N ILE A 542 34.39 5.35 -15.38
CA ILE A 542 35.65 6.05 -15.10
C ILE A 542 36.04 6.87 -16.32
N ASP A 543 36.12 8.19 -16.17
CA ASP A 543 36.58 9.08 -17.25
C ASP A 543 38.05 8.78 -17.59
N THR A 544 38.32 8.59 -18.90
CA THR A 544 39.64 8.20 -19.42
C THR A 544 40.71 9.28 -19.22
N LYS A 545 40.33 10.51 -18.89
CA LYS A 545 41.24 11.63 -18.59
C LYS A 545 41.67 11.73 -17.13
N ILE A 546 41.09 10.92 -16.24
CA ILE A 546 41.43 10.94 -14.81
C ILE A 546 42.88 10.50 -14.62
N GLY A 547 43.67 11.31 -13.89
CA GLY A 547 45.12 11.13 -13.76
C GLY A 547 45.96 12.09 -14.62
N SER A 548 45.32 12.91 -15.46
CA SER A 548 45.96 14.08 -16.09
C SER A 548 45.91 15.32 -15.18
N ALA A 549 46.74 16.33 -15.47
CA ALA A 549 46.95 17.53 -14.62
C ALA A 549 45.66 18.32 -14.29
N ASP A 550 44.59 18.12 -15.07
CA ASP A 550 43.24 18.66 -14.88
C ASP A 550 42.22 17.52 -14.71
N SER A 551 42.19 16.85 -13.56
CA SER A 551 41.26 15.75 -13.27
C SER A 551 39.80 16.23 -13.14
N GLN A 552 39.19 16.53 -14.28
CA GLN A 552 37.77 16.81 -14.45
C GLN A 552 37.03 15.52 -14.82
N SER A 553 35.75 15.46 -14.45
CA SER A 553 34.80 14.43 -14.90
C SER A 553 33.59 15.13 -15.49
N PHE A 554 32.85 14.45 -16.37
CA PHE A 554 31.68 15.04 -17.03
C PHE A 554 30.35 14.57 -16.45
N TYR A 555 29.34 15.45 -16.49
CA TYR A 555 27.94 15.18 -16.14
C TYR A 555 27.72 14.38 -14.85
N GLY A 556 28.40 14.78 -13.76
CA GLY A 556 28.17 14.19 -12.45
C GLY A 556 28.80 12.81 -12.22
N LEU A 557 29.59 12.30 -13.17
CA LEU A 557 30.26 11.00 -13.04
C LEU A 557 31.36 11.04 -11.97
N VAL A 558 31.44 9.99 -11.15
CA VAL A 558 32.44 9.87 -10.08
C VAL A 558 33.06 8.46 -10.11
N PRO A 559 34.39 8.32 -10.09
CA PRO A 559 35.06 7.01 -10.19
C PRO A 559 34.69 6.01 -9.09
N SER A 560 34.45 6.52 -7.88
CA SER A 560 34.07 5.68 -6.73
C SER A 560 32.60 5.28 -6.72
N SER A 561 31.76 5.92 -7.53
CA SER A 561 30.35 5.59 -7.69
C SER A 561 30.16 4.36 -8.56
N LYS A 562 29.03 3.69 -8.37
CA LYS A 562 28.64 2.54 -9.20
C LYS A 562 27.30 2.84 -9.85
N TYR A 563 27.18 2.43 -11.11
CA TYR A 563 26.01 2.64 -11.97
C TYR A 563 25.46 1.30 -12.42
N TYR A 564 24.15 1.21 -12.64
CA TYR A 564 23.47 -0.02 -12.99
C TYR A 564 23.45 -0.26 -14.50
N TYR A 565 24.11 -1.35 -14.92
CA TYR A 565 24.19 -1.83 -16.29
C TYR A 565 23.35 -3.11 -16.44
N VAL A 566 22.64 -3.22 -17.56
CA VAL A 566 21.73 -4.33 -17.87
C VAL A 566 21.63 -4.55 -19.38
N HIS A 567 22.67 -5.16 -19.98
CA HIS A 567 22.79 -5.30 -21.45
C HIS A 567 23.66 -6.49 -21.88
N SER A 568 23.39 -7.04 -23.07
CA SER A 568 24.24 -8.07 -23.70
C SER A 568 25.26 -7.50 -24.69
N TYR A 569 24.98 -6.31 -25.23
CA TYR A 569 25.74 -5.69 -26.31
C TYR A 569 26.31 -4.35 -25.84
N ALA A 570 27.54 -4.03 -26.25
CA ALA A 570 28.24 -2.82 -25.84
C ALA A 570 29.18 -2.31 -26.93
N ALA A 571 29.57 -1.03 -26.87
CA ALA A 571 30.71 -0.54 -27.63
C ALA A 571 31.99 -0.88 -26.89
N LEU A 572 32.75 -1.86 -27.40
CA LEU A 572 34.08 -2.16 -26.87
C LEU A 572 35.00 -0.96 -27.06
N TYR A 573 35.73 -0.62 -26.00
CA TYR A 573 36.55 0.58 -25.97
C TYR A 573 37.91 0.31 -26.62
N THR A 574 38.39 1.27 -27.41
CA THR A 574 39.75 1.29 -27.94
C THR A 574 40.36 2.66 -27.65
N PRO A 575 41.45 2.74 -26.87
CA PRO A 575 42.05 4.00 -26.48
C PRO A 575 42.36 4.92 -27.66
N GLY A 576 41.91 6.18 -27.58
CA GLY A 576 42.15 7.21 -28.57
C GLY A 576 41.24 7.17 -29.80
N LEU A 577 40.43 6.12 -29.98
CA LEU A 577 39.57 5.99 -31.16
C LEU A 577 38.41 7.00 -31.15
N LEU A 578 37.75 7.20 -30.01
CA LEU A 578 36.65 8.14 -29.89
C LEU A 578 37.15 9.54 -29.54
N GLU A 579 38.22 9.61 -28.75
CA GLU A 579 38.82 10.87 -28.31
C GLU A 579 39.40 11.68 -29.47
N LYS A 580 39.91 11.03 -30.53
CA LYS A 580 40.37 11.70 -31.76
C LYS A 580 39.26 12.51 -32.45
N ASP A 581 38.01 12.07 -32.29
CA ASP A 581 36.81 12.70 -32.87
C ASP A 581 36.13 13.66 -31.88
N GLY A 582 36.82 14.03 -30.80
CA GLY A 582 36.42 15.01 -29.81
C GLY A 582 35.46 14.50 -28.72
N TRP A 583 35.29 13.18 -28.59
CA TRP A 583 34.47 12.60 -27.54
C TRP A 583 35.22 12.54 -26.20
N SER A 584 34.55 12.95 -25.12
CA SER A 584 34.90 12.52 -23.77
C SER A 584 34.28 11.15 -23.53
N VAL A 585 35.05 10.22 -22.96
CA VAL A 585 34.63 8.83 -22.76
C VAL A 585 34.82 8.45 -21.30
N ALA A 586 33.83 7.78 -20.74
CA ALA A 586 33.94 7.11 -19.46
C ALA A 586 33.74 5.61 -19.68
N THR A 587 34.68 4.80 -19.18
CA THR A 587 34.73 3.35 -19.43
C THR A 587 34.38 2.55 -18.18
N ALA A 588 34.11 1.27 -18.40
CA ALA A 588 33.97 0.26 -17.37
C ALA A 588 34.52 -1.06 -17.89
N THR A 589 34.95 -1.92 -16.98
CA THR A 589 35.49 -3.24 -17.32
C THR A 589 34.49 -4.35 -16.98
N TYR A 590 34.22 -5.26 -17.91
CA TYR A 590 33.45 -6.47 -17.64
C TYR A 590 34.23 -7.74 -18.03
N GLY A 591 34.73 -8.45 -17.01
CA GLY A 591 35.73 -9.51 -17.22
C GLY A 591 37.02 -8.91 -17.73
N GLU A 592 37.42 -9.29 -18.94
CA GLU A 592 38.61 -8.76 -19.64
C GLU A 592 38.27 -7.70 -20.69
N GLU A 593 36.97 -7.43 -20.91
CA GLU A 593 36.50 -6.50 -21.94
C GLU A 593 36.23 -5.12 -21.33
N GLU A 594 36.98 -4.11 -21.78
CA GLU A 594 36.68 -2.71 -21.47
C GLU A 594 35.69 -2.16 -22.50
N PHE A 595 34.69 -1.43 -22.02
CA PHE A 595 33.62 -0.91 -22.87
C PHE A 595 33.22 0.52 -22.46
N VAL A 596 32.51 1.18 -23.37
CA VAL A 596 32.00 2.53 -23.17
C VAL A 596 30.82 2.53 -22.20
N GLY A 597 31.01 3.12 -21.03
CA GLY A 597 29.97 3.32 -20.02
C GLY A 597 29.18 4.61 -20.23
N ALA A 598 29.85 5.70 -20.64
CA ALA A 598 29.22 6.95 -21.05
C ALA A 598 30.10 7.74 -22.03
N ILE A 599 29.46 8.61 -22.83
CA ILE A 599 30.13 9.50 -23.79
C ILE A 599 29.54 10.89 -23.77
N ALA A 600 30.36 11.89 -24.09
CA ALA A 600 29.91 13.26 -24.26
C ALA A 600 30.69 13.99 -25.36
N ARG A 601 29.98 14.72 -26.23
CA ARG A 601 30.56 15.63 -27.22
C ARG A 601 29.59 16.77 -27.49
N GLU A 602 30.07 18.00 -27.40
CA GLU A 602 29.27 19.22 -27.59
C GLU A 602 27.98 19.23 -26.74
N ASN A 603 26.82 19.07 -27.38
CA ASN A 603 25.47 19.02 -26.79
C ASN A 603 24.94 17.59 -26.54
N VAL A 604 25.69 16.57 -26.93
CA VAL A 604 25.33 15.15 -26.79
C VAL A 604 25.97 14.59 -25.52
N PHE A 605 25.14 13.98 -24.69
CA PHE A 605 25.54 13.11 -23.59
C PHE A 605 24.83 11.77 -23.74
N ALA A 606 25.49 10.66 -23.44
CA ALA A 606 24.82 9.37 -23.43
C ALA A 606 25.44 8.41 -22.42
N THR A 607 24.62 7.53 -21.86
CA THR A 607 25.03 6.52 -20.88
C THR A 607 24.57 5.13 -21.32
N GLN A 608 25.44 4.13 -21.20
CA GLN A 608 25.07 2.73 -21.41
C GLN A 608 24.34 2.18 -20.18
N PHE A 609 24.69 2.68 -18.99
CA PHE A 609 23.96 2.41 -17.75
C PHE A 609 22.65 3.21 -17.68
N HIS A 610 21.75 2.77 -16.79
CA HIS A 610 20.48 3.42 -16.48
C HIS A 610 20.63 4.35 -15.27
N PRO A 611 20.75 5.69 -15.43
CA PRO A 611 20.90 6.59 -14.30
C PRO A 611 19.67 6.59 -13.38
N GLU A 612 18.47 6.45 -13.92
CA GLU A 612 17.23 6.32 -13.15
C GLU A 612 17.15 5.04 -12.30
N LYS A 613 18.06 4.08 -12.53
CA LYS A 613 18.23 2.84 -11.75
C LYS A 613 19.54 2.78 -10.97
N SER A 614 20.32 3.85 -10.98
CA SER A 614 21.63 3.93 -10.34
C SER A 614 21.59 4.63 -8.97
N GLY A 615 20.42 4.70 -8.33
CA GLY A 615 20.23 5.39 -7.05
C GLY A 615 20.65 6.85 -7.10
N GLN A 616 21.27 7.35 -6.02
CA GLN A 616 21.72 8.74 -5.95
C GLN A 616 22.80 9.09 -6.99
N ALA A 617 23.66 8.12 -7.36
CA ALA A 617 24.69 8.35 -8.37
C ALA A 617 24.08 8.73 -9.73
N GLY A 618 23.04 8.01 -10.14
CA GLY A 618 22.36 8.34 -11.39
C GLY A 618 21.44 9.54 -11.31
N LEU A 619 20.81 9.82 -10.15
CA LEU A 619 20.08 11.09 -9.95
C LEU A 619 21.00 12.30 -10.10
N ARG A 620 22.24 12.23 -9.61
CA ARG A 620 23.25 13.27 -9.86
C ARG A 620 23.56 13.42 -11.35
N THR A 621 23.72 12.32 -12.08
CA THR A 621 23.98 12.34 -13.52
C THR A 621 22.84 13.00 -14.30
N ILE A 622 21.59 12.67 -13.99
CA ILE A 622 20.41 13.31 -14.61
C ILE A 622 20.37 14.80 -14.26
N SER A 623 20.58 15.15 -12.99
CA SER A 623 20.61 16.56 -12.55
C SER A 623 21.68 17.37 -13.28
N ALA A 624 22.90 16.84 -13.39
CA ALA A 624 24.01 17.49 -14.07
C ALA A 624 23.71 17.73 -15.57
N PHE A 625 23.12 16.75 -16.26
CA PHE A 625 22.68 16.93 -17.65
C PHE A 625 21.62 18.03 -17.76
N LEU A 626 20.58 17.97 -16.92
CA LEU A 626 19.47 18.91 -16.99
C LEU A 626 19.88 20.34 -16.66
N ASN A 627 20.80 20.54 -15.71
CA ASN A 627 21.33 21.85 -15.34
C ASN A 627 22.39 22.39 -16.31
N GLY A 628 22.95 21.54 -17.19
CA GLY A 628 24.04 21.91 -18.08
C GLY A 628 25.42 21.89 -17.43
N ASP A 629 25.56 21.22 -16.28
CA ASP A 629 26.81 21.06 -15.53
C ASP A 629 27.73 20.05 -16.22
N ARG A 630 28.33 20.47 -17.34
CA ARG A 630 29.06 19.56 -18.23
C ARG A 630 30.34 19.01 -17.62
N PHE A 631 31.13 19.82 -16.91
CA PHE A 631 32.39 19.40 -16.32
C PHE A 631 32.44 19.80 -14.84
N GLN A 632 32.93 18.89 -14.00
CA GLN A 632 33.13 19.11 -12.57
C GLN A 632 34.56 18.72 -12.18
N MET A 633 35.18 19.51 -11.31
CA MET A 633 36.46 19.13 -10.72
C MET A 633 36.27 18.03 -9.67
N LEU A 634 37.07 16.97 -9.77
CA LEU A 634 37.07 15.91 -8.77
C LEU A 634 37.83 16.34 -7.51
N THR A 635 37.34 15.97 -6.34
CA THR A 635 38.09 16.16 -5.09
C THR A 635 39.28 15.20 -5.04
N PRO A 636 40.39 15.54 -4.34
CA PRO A 636 41.56 14.67 -4.20
C PRO A 636 41.23 13.26 -3.67
N GLN A 637 40.19 13.14 -2.86
CA GLN A 637 39.72 11.87 -2.30
C GLN A 637 38.96 11.00 -3.32
N ALA A 638 38.31 11.62 -4.30
CA ALA A 638 37.66 10.92 -5.41
C ALA A 638 38.67 10.43 -6.45
N SER A 639 39.79 11.15 -6.66
CA SER A 639 40.88 10.72 -7.54
C SER A 639 41.77 9.62 -6.93
N LEU A 640 41.95 9.58 -5.61
CA LEU A 640 42.66 8.50 -4.89
C LEU A 640 41.90 7.15 -4.86
N SER A 641 40.65 7.11 -5.30
CA SER A 641 39.80 5.90 -5.25
C SER A 641 40.04 4.90 -6.39
N LEU A 642 40.96 5.20 -7.31
CA LEU A 642 41.38 4.33 -8.42
C LEU A 642 42.06 3.02 -7.97
N ASP A 643 42.52 2.94 -6.71
CA ASP A 643 43.16 1.74 -6.16
C ASP A 643 42.18 0.56 -5.90
N LYS A 644 40.87 0.77 -6.07
CA LYS A 644 39.87 -0.30 -5.94
C LYS A 644 39.58 -0.94 -7.29
N LYS A 645 39.62 -2.29 -7.31
CA LYS A 645 39.28 -3.15 -8.47
C LYS A 645 38.04 -2.64 -9.21
N ASP A 646 38.20 -2.35 -10.49
CA ASP A 646 37.08 -2.10 -11.42
C ASP A 646 36.34 -3.41 -11.73
N GLY A 647 35.06 -3.30 -12.11
CA GLY A 647 34.20 -4.45 -12.41
C GLY A 647 32.91 -4.50 -11.59
N LEU A 648 32.18 -5.61 -11.77
CA LEU A 648 30.88 -5.85 -11.15
C LEU A 648 31.00 -5.96 -9.63
N THR A 649 30.14 -5.21 -8.92
CA THR A 649 29.95 -5.42 -7.49
C THR A 649 29.21 -6.74 -7.22
N ARG A 650 29.43 -7.33 -6.04
CA ARG A 650 28.57 -8.38 -5.50
C ARG A 650 27.16 -7.82 -5.25
N ARG A 651 26.21 -8.21 -6.11
CA ARG A 651 24.84 -7.68 -6.10
C ARG A 651 24.00 -8.35 -5.02
N ILE A 652 23.43 -7.54 -4.13
CA ILE A 652 22.58 -7.99 -3.02
C ILE A 652 21.12 -7.63 -3.29
N ILE A 653 20.30 -8.66 -3.48
CA ILE A 653 18.88 -8.52 -3.82
C ILE A 653 18.03 -8.67 -2.55
N ALA A 654 17.11 -7.74 -2.32
CA ALA A 654 16.10 -7.87 -1.28
C ALA A 654 14.78 -8.32 -1.89
N CYS A 655 14.24 -9.42 -1.40
CA CYS A 655 12.98 -9.99 -1.91
C CYS A 655 11.85 -9.79 -0.91
N LEU A 656 10.62 -9.58 -1.39
CA LEU A 656 9.42 -9.57 -0.57
C LEU A 656 8.25 -10.35 -1.19
N ASP A 657 7.61 -11.16 -0.36
CA ASP A 657 6.34 -11.82 -0.66
C ASP A 657 5.19 -10.83 -0.52
N VAL A 658 4.41 -10.66 -1.58
CA VAL A 658 3.17 -9.86 -1.53
C VAL A 658 1.96 -10.78 -1.59
N ARG A 659 1.12 -10.70 -0.56
CA ARG A 659 -0.11 -11.49 -0.42
C ARG A 659 -1.29 -10.60 -0.11
N THR A 660 -2.48 -11.14 -0.31
CA THR A 660 -3.74 -10.56 0.15
C THR A 660 -4.06 -11.11 1.53
N ASN A 661 -4.32 -10.24 2.51
CA ASN A 661 -4.82 -10.66 3.83
C ASN A 661 -6.34 -10.96 3.78
N ASP A 662 -6.90 -11.41 4.90
CA ASP A 662 -8.34 -11.76 5.01
C ASP A 662 -9.27 -10.55 4.77
N SER A 663 -8.76 -9.32 4.90
CA SER A 663 -9.49 -8.07 4.64
C SER A 663 -9.41 -7.62 3.17
N GLY A 664 -8.64 -8.31 2.32
CA GLY A 664 -8.42 -7.90 0.93
C GLY A 664 -7.23 -6.95 0.73
N ASP A 665 -6.52 -6.56 1.79
CA ASP A 665 -5.36 -5.66 1.69
C ASP A 665 -4.10 -6.40 1.28
N LEU A 666 -3.22 -5.72 0.55
CA LEU A 666 -1.90 -6.24 0.21
C LEU A 666 -0.93 -6.04 1.35
N VAL A 667 -0.34 -7.13 1.80
CA VAL A 667 0.58 -7.19 2.93
C VAL A 667 1.83 -7.95 2.56
N VAL A 668 2.94 -7.58 3.21
CA VAL A 668 4.17 -8.37 3.20
C VAL A 668 4.06 -9.44 4.28
N THR A 669 4.35 -10.70 3.93
CA THR A 669 4.16 -11.84 4.83
C THR A 669 5.46 -12.59 5.10
N LYS A 670 5.52 -13.31 6.23
CA LYS A 670 6.65 -14.17 6.60
C LYS A 670 6.59 -15.49 5.82
N GLY A 671 7.43 -15.66 4.80
CA GLY A 671 7.67 -16.96 4.16
C GLY A 671 8.78 -17.72 4.88
N ASP A 672 8.44 -18.47 5.94
CA ASP A 672 9.28 -19.60 6.35
C ASP A 672 8.51 -20.86 5.90
N GLN A 673 9.08 -21.63 4.95
CA GLN A 673 8.56 -22.92 4.45
C GLN A 673 7.12 -22.94 3.91
N TYR A 674 6.76 -22.12 2.92
CA TYR A 674 5.45 -22.14 2.21
C TYR A 674 4.16 -22.17 3.08
N ASP A 675 4.26 -22.12 4.41
CA ASP A 675 3.20 -22.32 5.39
C ASP A 675 3.11 -21.08 6.28
N VAL A 676 2.26 -20.16 5.83
CA VAL A 676 2.20 -18.75 6.28
C VAL A 676 1.21 -18.51 7.42
N ARG A 677 0.56 -19.56 7.92
CA ARG A 677 -0.48 -19.49 8.96
C ARG A 677 0.10 -19.88 10.32
N GLU A 678 -0.34 -19.21 11.39
CA GLU A 678 0.17 -19.49 12.75
C GLU A 678 -0.09 -20.95 13.16
N LYS A 679 0.96 -21.66 13.54
CA LYS A 679 0.88 -22.97 14.20
C LYS A 679 1.13 -22.80 15.71
N ASP A 680 0.23 -22.10 16.38
CA ASP A 680 0.13 -22.15 17.84
C ASP A 680 -1.33 -22.37 18.23
N GLY A 681 -1.68 -23.62 18.52
CA GLY A 681 -2.94 -24.01 19.14
C GLY A 681 -4.00 -24.59 18.20
N VAL A 682 -4.31 -25.88 18.41
CA VAL A 682 -5.36 -26.72 17.82
C VAL A 682 -6.63 -25.96 17.36
N ASP A 683 -6.99 -26.18 16.08
CA ASP A 683 -8.30 -25.98 15.43
C ASP A 683 -8.89 -24.57 15.29
N THR A 684 -8.10 -23.58 14.87
CA THR A 684 -8.62 -22.38 14.19
C THR A 684 -7.69 -21.96 13.04
N GLY A 685 -8.22 -21.77 11.83
CA GLY A 685 -7.44 -21.30 10.68
C GLY A 685 -6.77 -19.95 10.96
N GLY A 686 -5.44 -19.98 11.13
CA GLY A 686 -4.64 -18.83 11.56
C GLY A 686 -4.63 -17.66 10.55
N GLN A 687 -4.62 -16.43 11.09
CA GLN A 687 -4.51 -15.19 10.34
C GLN A 687 -3.13 -15.04 9.66
N VAL A 688 -3.09 -14.35 8.52
CA VAL A 688 -1.85 -14.05 7.79
C VAL A 688 -1.04 -12.98 8.55
N ARG A 689 0.21 -13.28 8.91
CA ARG A 689 1.11 -12.33 9.60
C ARG A 689 1.47 -11.14 8.69
N ASN A 690 1.14 -9.92 9.14
CA ASN A 690 1.38 -8.67 8.40
C ASN A 690 2.68 -7.98 8.88
N LEU A 691 3.67 -7.86 8.00
CA LEU A 691 4.98 -7.22 8.27
C LEU A 691 5.07 -5.77 7.75
N GLY A 692 3.98 -5.25 7.19
CA GLY A 692 3.90 -3.89 6.63
C GLY A 692 3.40 -3.86 5.20
N LYS A 693 3.30 -2.65 4.64
CA LYS A 693 2.89 -2.42 3.25
C LYS A 693 4.06 -2.67 2.29
N PRO A 694 3.83 -3.31 1.13
CA PRO A 694 4.89 -3.61 0.16
C PRO A 694 5.72 -2.40 -0.27
N VAL A 695 5.07 -1.26 -0.51
CA VAL A 695 5.74 -0.02 -0.95
C VAL A 695 6.71 0.51 0.11
N ASP A 696 6.27 0.58 1.36
CA ASP A 696 7.08 1.09 2.47
C ASP A 696 8.29 0.17 2.73
N MET A 697 8.09 -1.16 2.61
CA MET A 697 9.16 -2.14 2.78
C MET A 697 10.19 -2.05 1.63
N ALA A 698 9.74 -1.93 0.39
CA ALA A 698 10.63 -1.75 -0.75
C ALA A 698 11.47 -0.47 -0.63
N LYS A 699 10.85 0.64 -0.20
CA LYS A 699 11.55 1.88 0.10
C LYS A 699 12.61 1.70 1.20
N LYS A 700 12.24 1.00 2.28
CA LYS A 700 13.17 0.67 3.37
C LYS A 700 14.37 -0.14 2.86
N TYR A 701 14.17 -1.12 1.98
CA TYR A 701 15.28 -1.88 1.39
C TYR A 701 16.20 -1.04 0.52
N TYR A 702 15.62 -0.17 -0.31
CA TYR A 702 16.39 0.78 -1.09
C TYR A 702 17.25 1.70 -0.22
N GLU A 703 16.67 2.29 0.82
CA GLU A 703 17.38 3.17 1.77
C GLU A 703 18.44 2.41 2.58
N GLN A 704 18.21 1.11 2.84
CA GLN A 704 19.20 0.23 3.45
C GLN A 704 20.28 -0.27 2.47
N GLY A 705 20.26 0.17 1.21
CA GLY A 705 21.28 -0.13 0.22
C GLY A 705 21.05 -1.38 -0.62
N ALA A 706 19.83 -1.90 -0.74
CA ALA A 706 19.49 -2.94 -1.71
C ALA A 706 19.95 -2.55 -3.13
N ASP A 707 20.54 -3.49 -3.84
CA ASP A 707 20.96 -3.30 -5.23
C ASP A 707 19.83 -3.54 -6.22
N GLU A 708 18.81 -4.28 -5.79
CA GLU A 708 17.62 -4.64 -6.53
C GLU A 708 16.53 -5.06 -5.52
N VAL A 709 15.26 -4.79 -5.84
CA VAL A 709 14.11 -5.22 -5.05
C VAL A 709 13.23 -6.17 -5.87
N THR A 710 13.03 -7.39 -5.37
CA THR A 710 12.18 -8.40 -6.01
C THR A 710 10.84 -8.51 -5.27
N PHE A 711 9.74 -8.48 -6.03
CA PHE A 711 8.39 -8.72 -5.54
C PHE A 711 7.93 -10.09 -6.01
N LEU A 712 7.58 -10.97 -5.07
CA LEU A 712 6.93 -12.24 -5.37
C LEU A 712 5.42 -12.07 -5.16
N ASN A 713 4.70 -11.97 -6.27
CA ASN A 713 3.26 -11.84 -6.31
C ASN A 713 2.60 -13.21 -6.10
N ILE A 714 2.11 -13.45 -4.88
CA ILE A 714 1.44 -14.70 -4.49
C ILE A 714 -0.05 -14.43 -4.24
N THR A 715 -0.56 -13.33 -4.78
CA THR A 715 -1.97 -12.94 -4.65
C THR A 715 -2.85 -13.78 -5.58
N SER A 716 -4.05 -14.12 -5.11
CA SER A 716 -5.04 -14.84 -5.93
C SER A 716 -6.09 -13.87 -6.47
N PHE A 717 -5.74 -13.00 -7.41
CA PHE A 717 -6.69 -12.07 -8.03
C PHE A 717 -7.45 -12.69 -9.22
N ARG A 718 -7.99 -13.89 -9.05
CA ARG A 718 -8.70 -14.62 -10.13
C ARG A 718 -9.93 -13.90 -10.69
N ASN A 719 -10.47 -12.94 -9.94
CA ASN A 719 -11.70 -12.20 -10.29
C ASN A 719 -11.45 -10.68 -10.44
N CYS A 720 -10.21 -10.23 -10.67
CA CYS A 720 -9.88 -8.82 -10.90
C CYS A 720 -9.44 -8.63 -12.35
N PRO A 721 -9.88 -7.55 -13.04
CA PRO A 721 -9.32 -7.20 -14.32
C PRO A 721 -7.79 -7.10 -14.26
N VAL A 722 -7.09 -7.59 -15.29
CA VAL A 722 -5.62 -7.62 -15.29
C VAL A 722 -5.05 -6.20 -15.24
N ALA A 723 -5.68 -5.26 -15.93
CA ALA A 723 -5.30 -3.84 -15.92
C ALA A 723 -5.45 -3.18 -14.54
N ASP A 724 -6.32 -3.73 -13.68
CA ASP A 724 -6.59 -3.26 -12.32
C ASP A 724 -5.86 -4.09 -11.26
N ALA A 725 -4.94 -4.99 -11.68
CA ALA A 725 -4.18 -5.82 -10.77
C ALA A 725 -3.44 -4.93 -9.74
N PRO A 726 -3.70 -5.08 -8.43
CA PRO A 726 -3.14 -4.18 -7.42
C PRO A 726 -1.61 -4.13 -7.37
N MET A 727 -0.95 -5.18 -7.86
CA MET A 727 0.51 -5.20 -8.00
C MET A 727 1.04 -4.15 -8.97
N LEU A 728 0.26 -3.77 -10.00
CA LEU A 728 0.63 -2.68 -10.91
C LEU A 728 0.71 -1.35 -10.14
N GLU A 729 -0.25 -1.09 -9.27
CA GLU A 729 -0.25 0.12 -8.43
C GLU A 729 0.88 0.10 -7.39
N ILE A 730 1.21 -1.07 -6.82
CA ILE A 730 2.36 -1.21 -5.91
C ILE A 730 3.66 -0.83 -6.64
N LEU A 731 3.86 -1.31 -7.87
CA LEU A 731 5.04 -0.95 -8.65
C LEU A 731 5.06 0.54 -9.01
N ARG A 732 3.90 1.12 -9.37
CA ARG A 732 3.80 2.55 -9.69
C ARG A 732 4.26 3.40 -8.52
N ARG A 733 3.73 3.13 -7.32
CA ARG A 733 4.09 3.85 -6.09
C ARG A 733 5.52 3.57 -5.64
N THR A 734 5.99 2.33 -5.77
CA THR A 734 7.38 1.99 -5.43
C THR A 734 8.35 2.78 -6.29
N SER A 735 8.09 2.85 -7.61
CA SER A 735 8.95 3.54 -8.57
C SER A 735 9.06 5.06 -8.36
N GLU A 736 8.18 5.67 -7.55
CA GLU A 736 8.25 7.11 -7.22
C GLU A 736 9.42 7.45 -6.30
N THR A 737 9.91 6.47 -5.54
CA THR A 737 10.94 6.69 -4.51
C THR A 737 12.11 5.73 -4.56
N VAL A 738 11.93 4.58 -5.22
CA VAL A 738 12.94 3.52 -5.33
C VAL A 738 13.61 3.59 -6.70
N PHE A 739 14.85 4.07 -6.73
CA PHE A 739 15.66 4.26 -7.95
C PHE A 739 16.71 3.16 -8.13
N VAL A 740 16.29 1.91 -7.88
CA VAL A 740 17.04 0.68 -8.19
C VAL A 740 16.15 -0.26 -9.00
N PRO A 741 16.70 -1.31 -9.63
CA PRO A 741 15.92 -2.28 -10.39
C PRO A 741 14.83 -2.95 -9.56
N LEU A 742 13.64 -3.07 -10.16
CA LEU A 742 12.47 -3.74 -9.60
C LEU A 742 12.15 -4.98 -10.42
N THR A 743 12.17 -6.15 -9.77
CA THR A 743 11.82 -7.43 -10.41
C THR A 743 10.45 -7.89 -9.89
N ILE A 744 9.56 -8.33 -10.78
CA ILE A 744 8.24 -8.86 -10.40
C ILE A 744 8.08 -10.30 -10.85
N GLY A 745 7.84 -11.21 -9.91
CA GLY A 745 7.53 -12.62 -10.18
C GLY A 745 6.10 -12.96 -9.80
N GLY A 746 5.47 -13.87 -10.54
CA GLY A 746 4.13 -14.38 -10.25
C GLY A 746 3.01 -13.70 -11.05
N GLY A 747 2.30 -14.51 -11.85
CA GLY A 747 1.19 -14.05 -12.68
C GLY A 747 1.57 -13.60 -14.11
N ILE A 748 2.84 -13.75 -14.51
CA ILE A 748 3.34 -13.41 -15.85
C ILE A 748 3.15 -14.59 -16.79
N LYS A 749 1.96 -14.67 -17.41
CA LYS A 749 1.57 -15.75 -18.31
C LYS A 749 0.38 -15.38 -19.16
N ASP A 750 0.10 -16.18 -20.19
CA ASP A 750 -1.14 -16.09 -20.93
C ASP A 750 -2.34 -16.30 -19.99
N THR A 751 -3.31 -15.39 -20.06
CA THR A 751 -4.47 -15.41 -19.18
C THR A 751 -5.72 -14.94 -19.92
N ILE A 752 -6.87 -15.30 -19.36
CA ILE A 752 -8.17 -14.78 -19.79
C ILE A 752 -8.60 -13.76 -18.75
N ASP A 753 -8.87 -12.54 -19.19
CA ASP A 753 -9.36 -11.46 -18.33
C ASP A 753 -10.83 -11.72 -17.93
N THR A 754 -11.32 -10.99 -16.93
CA THR A 754 -12.66 -11.12 -16.36
C THR A 754 -13.80 -10.87 -17.37
N ASP A 755 -13.52 -10.16 -18.46
CA ASP A 755 -14.44 -9.90 -19.57
C ASP A 755 -14.37 -10.96 -20.70
N GLY A 756 -13.50 -11.97 -20.55
CA GLY A 756 -13.26 -13.02 -21.54
C GLY A 756 -12.17 -12.69 -22.56
N THR A 757 -11.53 -11.51 -22.48
CA THR A 757 -10.44 -11.13 -23.38
C THR A 757 -9.21 -11.98 -23.13
N HIS A 758 -8.60 -12.52 -24.19
CA HIS A 758 -7.30 -13.18 -24.08
C HIS A 758 -6.19 -12.13 -23.98
N VAL A 759 -5.37 -12.22 -22.92
CA VAL A 759 -4.24 -11.33 -22.68
C VAL A 759 -2.97 -12.18 -22.70
N SER A 760 -2.04 -11.85 -23.61
CA SER A 760 -0.80 -12.61 -23.75
C SER A 760 0.16 -12.33 -22.60
N ALA A 761 1.09 -13.25 -22.34
CA ALA A 761 2.18 -13.07 -21.38
C ALA A 761 3.01 -11.81 -21.68
N LEU A 762 3.19 -11.50 -22.97
CA LEU A 762 3.85 -10.28 -23.43
C LEU A 762 3.07 -9.04 -22.99
N ASP A 763 1.75 -9.00 -23.21
CA ASP A 763 0.90 -7.87 -22.80
C ASP A 763 0.90 -7.68 -21.28
N VAL A 764 0.84 -8.80 -20.53
CA VAL A 764 0.97 -8.79 -19.07
C VAL A 764 2.31 -8.19 -18.67
N ALA A 765 3.42 -8.65 -19.23
CA ALA A 765 4.75 -8.12 -18.97
C ALA A 765 4.85 -6.63 -19.33
N THR A 766 4.31 -6.21 -20.48
CA THR A 766 4.24 -4.81 -20.90
C THR A 766 3.51 -3.94 -19.87
N MET A 767 2.40 -4.41 -19.31
CA MET A 767 1.68 -3.68 -18.25
C MET A 767 2.53 -3.54 -16.98
N TYR A 768 3.26 -4.58 -16.60
CA TYR A 768 4.18 -4.55 -15.46
C TYR A 768 5.36 -3.59 -15.70
N PHE A 769 5.98 -3.62 -16.88
CA PHE A 769 7.06 -2.69 -17.24
C PHE A 769 6.59 -1.23 -17.23
N LYS A 770 5.44 -0.93 -17.84
CA LYS A 770 4.83 0.41 -17.81
C LYS A 770 4.46 0.89 -16.40
N SER A 771 4.28 -0.06 -15.48
CA SER A 771 3.95 0.23 -14.09
C SER A 771 5.17 0.41 -13.20
N GLY A 772 6.38 0.11 -13.66
CA GLY A 772 7.63 0.37 -12.93
C GLY A 772 8.54 -0.83 -12.74
N ALA A 773 8.15 -2.03 -13.17
CA ALA A 773 9.05 -3.18 -13.18
C ALA A 773 10.13 -3.01 -14.26
N ASP A 774 11.32 -3.55 -14.02
CA ASP A 774 12.40 -3.62 -15.00
C ASP A 774 12.62 -5.05 -15.51
N LYS A 775 12.27 -6.03 -14.68
CA LYS A 775 12.38 -7.45 -14.98
C LYS A 775 11.12 -8.20 -14.56
N VAL A 776 10.75 -9.22 -15.32
CA VAL A 776 9.68 -10.15 -14.99
C VAL A 776 10.25 -11.54 -14.71
N SER A 777 9.70 -12.21 -13.70
CA SER A 777 10.12 -13.56 -13.32
C SER A 777 9.06 -14.60 -13.66
N ILE A 778 9.48 -15.62 -14.43
CA ILE A 778 8.66 -16.74 -14.91
C ILE A 778 9.02 -17.98 -14.08
N GLY A 779 8.01 -18.64 -13.50
CA GLY A 779 8.17 -19.81 -12.64
C GLY A 779 7.68 -21.10 -13.31
N SER A 780 6.49 -21.57 -12.93
CA SER A 780 5.95 -22.87 -13.38
C SER A 780 5.87 -23.04 -14.90
N ASP A 781 5.54 -21.97 -15.63
CA ASP A 781 5.44 -22.01 -17.09
C ASP A 781 6.80 -22.22 -17.77
N ALA A 782 7.92 -21.87 -17.10
CA ALA A 782 9.25 -22.15 -17.60
C ALA A 782 9.57 -23.65 -17.60
N VAL A 783 9.07 -24.40 -16.61
CA VAL A 783 9.22 -25.85 -16.53
C VAL A 783 8.42 -26.52 -17.64
N ILE A 784 7.18 -26.11 -17.85
CA ILE A 784 6.32 -26.62 -18.93
C ILE A 784 6.95 -26.33 -20.30
N ALA A 785 7.45 -25.10 -20.50
CA ALA A 785 8.14 -24.72 -21.73
C ALA A 785 9.39 -25.59 -21.97
N ALA A 786 10.15 -25.92 -20.92
CA ALA A 786 11.32 -26.78 -21.03
C ALA A 786 10.94 -28.23 -21.38
N GLU A 787 9.87 -28.78 -20.80
CA GLU A 787 9.32 -30.09 -21.16
C GLU A 787 8.97 -30.10 -22.67
N GLU A 788 8.20 -29.11 -23.13
CA GLU A 788 7.82 -28.96 -24.56
C GLU A 788 9.04 -28.79 -25.49
N TYR A 789 10.09 -28.09 -25.04
CA TYR A 789 11.32 -27.91 -25.80
C TYR A 789 12.05 -29.23 -26.05
N TYR A 790 12.18 -30.07 -25.02
CA TYR A 790 12.82 -31.39 -25.17
C TYR A 790 11.92 -32.37 -25.94
N GLU A 791 10.61 -32.37 -25.71
CA GLU A 791 9.65 -33.16 -26.50
C GLU A 791 9.67 -32.77 -27.98
N GLY A 792 9.85 -31.47 -28.28
CA GLY A 792 10.00 -30.92 -29.62
C GLY A 792 11.35 -31.19 -30.29
N GLY A 793 12.27 -31.89 -29.61
CA GLY A 793 13.62 -32.17 -30.10
C GLY A 793 14.53 -30.95 -30.08
N GLU A 794 14.49 -30.19 -28.99
CA GLU A 794 15.31 -28.99 -28.73
C GLU A 794 15.06 -27.86 -29.74
N LYS A 795 13.79 -27.67 -30.11
CA LYS A 795 13.37 -26.63 -31.06
C LYS A 795 12.62 -25.50 -30.37
N LEU A 796 13.06 -24.28 -30.64
CA LEU A 796 12.37 -23.07 -30.25
C LEU A 796 11.06 -22.91 -31.03
N THR A 797 9.97 -22.62 -30.33
CA THR A 797 8.65 -22.46 -30.94
C THR A 797 8.33 -21.00 -31.28
N GLY A 798 9.04 -20.07 -30.63
CA GLY A 798 8.79 -18.63 -30.67
C GLY A 798 7.50 -18.20 -29.96
N LYS A 799 6.85 -19.09 -29.21
CA LYS A 799 5.52 -18.89 -28.63
C LYS A 799 5.52 -18.82 -27.10
N THR A 800 6.59 -19.25 -26.45
CA THR A 800 6.64 -19.24 -24.98
C THR A 800 6.68 -17.80 -24.46
N ALA A 801 6.29 -17.62 -23.20
CA ALA A 801 6.42 -16.33 -22.52
C ALA A 801 7.89 -15.86 -22.49
N ILE A 802 8.84 -16.78 -22.33
CA ILE A 802 10.28 -16.46 -22.32
C ILE A 802 10.70 -15.89 -23.68
N GLU A 803 10.40 -16.59 -24.78
CA GLU A 803 10.78 -16.17 -26.14
C GLU A 803 10.11 -14.86 -26.56
N SER A 804 8.82 -14.70 -26.28
CA SER A 804 8.07 -13.51 -26.69
C SER A 804 8.51 -12.25 -25.94
N ILE A 805 8.73 -12.34 -24.63
CA ILE A 805 9.17 -11.21 -23.80
C ILE A 805 10.64 -10.87 -24.09
N SER A 806 11.53 -11.87 -24.19
CA SER A 806 12.95 -11.64 -24.47
C SER A 806 13.16 -11.02 -25.86
N LYS A 807 12.38 -11.44 -26.87
CA LYS A 807 12.44 -10.85 -28.20
C LYS A 807 12.04 -9.38 -28.23
N ALA A 808 11.07 -8.96 -27.41
CA ALA A 808 10.60 -7.58 -27.35
C ALA A 808 11.51 -6.69 -26.46
N TYR A 809 11.89 -7.20 -25.29
CA TYR A 809 12.54 -6.41 -24.23
C TYR A 809 14.00 -6.82 -23.94
N GLY A 810 14.56 -7.71 -24.75
CA GLY A 810 15.88 -8.29 -24.56
C GLY A 810 15.91 -9.37 -23.48
N ASN A 811 16.90 -10.26 -23.53
CA ASN A 811 17.06 -11.35 -22.56
C ASN A 811 17.11 -10.83 -21.13
N GLN A 812 17.75 -9.68 -20.91
CA GLN A 812 17.92 -9.04 -19.61
C GLN A 812 16.61 -8.73 -18.86
N ALA A 813 15.47 -8.66 -19.56
CA ALA A 813 14.16 -8.40 -18.97
C ALA A 813 13.50 -9.65 -18.39
N VAL A 814 13.98 -10.85 -18.73
CA VAL A 814 13.37 -12.13 -18.37
C VAL A 814 14.24 -12.87 -17.35
N VAL A 815 13.69 -13.03 -16.15
CA VAL A 815 14.24 -13.86 -15.08
C VAL A 815 13.45 -15.17 -15.05
N VAL A 816 14.11 -16.31 -14.83
CA VAL A 816 13.42 -17.58 -14.59
C VAL A 816 13.65 -18.02 -13.14
N SER A 817 12.56 -18.18 -12.39
CA SER A 817 12.60 -18.70 -11.02
C SER A 817 12.51 -20.21 -11.04
N VAL A 818 13.52 -20.86 -10.47
CA VAL A 818 13.60 -22.32 -10.40
C VAL A 818 13.54 -22.78 -8.95
N ASP A 819 12.69 -23.78 -8.71
CA ASP A 819 12.46 -24.37 -7.39
C ASP A 819 12.91 -25.86 -7.39
N PRO A 820 14.22 -26.13 -7.35
CA PRO A 820 14.76 -27.49 -7.34
C PRO A 820 14.69 -28.12 -5.94
N LYS A 821 14.56 -29.45 -5.93
CA LYS A 821 14.61 -30.31 -4.74
C LYS A 821 15.62 -31.43 -4.95
N ARG A 822 16.45 -31.70 -3.95
CA ARG A 822 17.47 -32.76 -4.02
C ARG A 822 16.84 -34.15 -3.96
N VAL A 823 17.25 -35.02 -4.87
CA VAL A 823 16.85 -36.43 -4.96
C VAL A 823 18.11 -37.29 -4.96
N TYR A 824 18.22 -38.21 -3.99
CA TYR A 824 19.38 -39.09 -3.83
C TYR A 824 19.22 -40.39 -4.64
N VAL A 825 20.34 -40.90 -5.13
CA VAL A 825 20.46 -42.16 -5.89
C VAL A 825 21.72 -42.91 -5.48
N ASP A 826 21.79 -44.23 -5.73
CA ASP A 826 22.96 -45.03 -5.34
C ASP A 826 24.16 -44.76 -6.27
N GLY A 827 23.88 -44.60 -7.57
CA GLY A 827 24.84 -44.19 -8.59
C GLY A 827 24.23 -43.38 -9.73
N PRO A 828 25.05 -42.75 -10.59
CA PRO A 828 24.59 -42.05 -11.79
C PRO A 828 23.76 -42.90 -12.76
N GLU A 829 23.93 -44.22 -12.74
CA GLU A 829 23.22 -45.19 -13.58
C GLU A 829 21.75 -45.42 -13.18
N ASP A 830 21.34 -45.01 -11.98
CA ASP A 830 19.97 -45.23 -11.47
C ASP A 830 18.96 -44.20 -11.98
N THR A 831 19.42 -43.22 -12.76
CA THR A 831 18.59 -42.15 -13.30
C THR A 831 19.11 -41.70 -14.66
N ASN A 832 18.21 -41.19 -15.50
CA ASN A 832 18.60 -40.55 -16.76
C ASN A 832 18.95 -39.06 -16.57
N HIS A 833 18.79 -38.54 -15.36
CA HIS A 833 19.06 -37.14 -15.02
C HIS A 833 20.51 -36.88 -14.67
N HIS A 834 20.94 -35.63 -14.79
CA HIS A 834 22.28 -35.25 -14.40
C HIS A 834 22.48 -35.35 -12.87
N THR A 835 23.36 -36.25 -12.43
CA THR A 835 23.74 -36.41 -11.03
C THR A 835 25.07 -35.76 -10.70
N ILE A 836 25.18 -35.22 -9.49
CA ILE A 836 26.44 -34.81 -8.87
C ILE A 836 26.78 -35.73 -7.69
N ARG A 837 28.07 -35.82 -7.36
CA ARG A 837 28.52 -36.44 -6.12
C ARG A 837 28.45 -35.41 -5.00
N THR A 838 27.64 -35.68 -3.98
CA THR A 838 27.44 -34.75 -2.87
C THR A 838 28.35 -35.03 -1.68
N LYS A 839 28.76 -33.96 -0.99
CA LYS A 839 29.41 -33.99 0.32
C LYS A 839 28.46 -34.33 1.47
N TYR A 840 27.15 -34.31 1.24
CA TYR A 840 26.11 -34.49 2.25
C TYR A 840 25.32 -35.78 1.98
N PRO A 841 25.81 -36.96 2.38
CA PRO A 841 25.07 -38.20 2.18
C PRO A 841 23.78 -38.22 2.99
N ASN A 842 22.75 -38.88 2.46
CA ASN A 842 21.49 -39.07 3.18
C ASN A 842 21.59 -40.18 4.25
N ALA A 843 20.50 -40.44 4.97
CA ALA A 843 20.45 -41.48 6.01
C ALA A 843 20.72 -42.91 5.50
N ALA A 844 20.52 -43.16 4.20
CA ALA A 844 20.83 -44.44 3.55
C ALA A 844 22.30 -44.52 3.07
N GLY A 845 23.10 -43.46 3.26
CA GLY A 845 24.49 -43.42 2.84
C GLY A 845 24.70 -43.12 1.34
N GLN A 846 23.65 -42.71 0.63
CA GLN A 846 23.73 -42.39 -0.80
C GLN A 846 24.59 -41.14 -1.01
N THR A 847 25.56 -41.23 -1.93
CA THR A 847 26.54 -40.16 -2.19
C THR A 847 26.34 -39.44 -3.52
N PHE A 848 25.36 -39.86 -4.31
CA PHE A 848 24.96 -39.19 -5.54
C PHE A 848 23.56 -38.58 -5.38
N CYS A 849 23.36 -37.43 -6.00
CA CYS A 849 22.05 -36.80 -6.06
C CYS A 849 21.88 -35.99 -7.34
N TRP A 850 20.64 -35.76 -7.74
CA TRP A 850 20.26 -34.80 -8.76
C TRP A 850 19.22 -33.83 -8.20
N TYR A 851 18.93 -32.76 -8.92
CA TYR A 851 18.00 -31.73 -8.50
C TYR A 851 16.77 -31.71 -9.38
N GLN A 852 15.66 -32.18 -8.82
CA GLN A 852 14.38 -32.28 -9.51
C GLN A 852 13.65 -30.94 -9.48
N CYS A 853 13.19 -30.47 -10.63
CA CYS A 853 12.39 -29.25 -10.73
C CYS A 853 10.96 -29.46 -10.24
N THR A 854 10.38 -28.39 -9.71
CA THR A 854 8.99 -28.38 -9.24
C THR A 854 8.20 -27.20 -9.83
N ILE A 855 6.89 -27.33 -9.82
CA ILE A 855 5.93 -26.28 -10.23
C ILE A 855 4.90 -26.02 -9.12
N LYS A 856 4.03 -25.03 -9.36
CA LYS A 856 2.96 -24.60 -8.44
C LYS A 856 3.49 -24.18 -7.06
N GLY A 857 4.71 -23.61 -7.03
CA GLY A 857 5.42 -23.19 -5.82
C GLY A 857 5.81 -24.39 -4.96
N GLY A 858 6.63 -25.29 -5.51
CA GLY A 858 7.18 -26.44 -4.78
C GLY A 858 6.24 -27.63 -4.54
N ARG A 859 4.99 -27.58 -5.02
CA ARG A 859 3.93 -28.55 -4.65
C ARG A 859 3.82 -29.75 -5.58
N GLU A 860 4.35 -29.65 -6.80
CA GLU A 860 4.28 -30.70 -7.80
C GLU A 860 5.66 -30.87 -8.44
N SER A 861 6.24 -32.06 -8.29
CA SER A 861 7.50 -32.43 -8.93
C SER A 861 7.30 -32.73 -10.42
N ARG A 862 8.31 -32.42 -11.23
CA ARG A 862 8.40 -32.81 -12.64
C ARG A 862 9.57 -33.75 -12.87
N ASP A 863 9.46 -34.58 -13.90
CA ASP A 863 10.55 -35.45 -14.35
C ASP A 863 11.55 -34.67 -15.21
N LEU A 864 12.11 -33.61 -14.62
CA LEU A 864 13.00 -32.67 -15.26
C LEU A 864 14.07 -32.24 -14.25
N ASP A 865 15.33 -32.35 -14.62
CA ASP A 865 16.42 -31.88 -13.78
C ASP A 865 16.74 -30.39 -13.99
N VAL A 866 17.38 -29.80 -12.98
CA VAL A 866 17.69 -28.37 -12.96
C VAL A 866 18.59 -27.93 -14.11
N ARG A 867 19.49 -28.78 -14.61
CA ARG A 867 20.37 -28.44 -15.75
C ARG A 867 19.60 -28.48 -17.06
N GLN A 868 18.71 -29.46 -17.22
CA GLN A 868 17.80 -29.53 -18.36
C GLN A 868 16.96 -28.26 -18.45
N LEU A 869 16.33 -27.86 -17.33
CA LEU A 869 15.55 -26.62 -17.28
C LEU A 869 16.42 -25.40 -17.59
N ALA A 870 17.56 -25.25 -16.92
CA ALA A 870 18.42 -24.08 -17.08
C ALA A 870 18.90 -23.88 -18.52
N LYS A 871 19.30 -24.97 -19.20
CA LYS A 871 19.72 -24.94 -20.61
C LYS A 871 18.57 -24.59 -21.55
N ALA A 872 17.38 -25.16 -21.33
CA ALA A 872 16.22 -24.90 -22.15
C ALA A 872 15.80 -23.42 -22.08
N VAL A 873 15.75 -22.85 -20.87
CA VAL A 873 15.33 -21.45 -20.70
C VAL A 873 16.38 -20.45 -21.17
N GLU A 874 17.67 -20.77 -21.04
CA GLU A 874 18.75 -20.00 -21.67
C GLU A 874 18.58 -19.97 -23.20
N ALA A 875 18.32 -21.13 -23.83
CA ALA A 875 18.08 -21.21 -25.27
C ALA A 875 16.86 -20.40 -25.71
N MET A 876 15.80 -20.34 -24.89
CA MET A 876 14.60 -19.53 -25.13
C MET A 876 14.82 -18.02 -24.95
N GLY A 877 15.94 -17.59 -24.40
CA GLY A 877 16.28 -16.17 -24.20
C GLY A 877 16.03 -15.63 -22.79
N ALA A 878 15.98 -16.48 -21.76
CA ALA A 878 16.10 -15.99 -20.38
C ALA A 878 17.46 -15.29 -20.18
N GLY A 879 17.48 -14.16 -19.47
CA GLY A 879 18.71 -13.41 -19.21
C GLY A 879 19.24 -13.54 -17.79
N GLU A 880 18.50 -14.18 -16.89
CA GLU A 880 18.93 -14.40 -15.52
C GLU A 880 18.15 -15.57 -14.89
N LEU A 881 18.83 -16.38 -14.08
CA LEU A 881 18.22 -17.49 -13.34
C LEU A 881 18.13 -17.16 -11.86
N LEU A 882 16.92 -17.10 -11.31
CA LEU A 882 16.69 -17.05 -9.87
C LEU A 882 16.66 -18.48 -9.34
N LEU A 883 17.78 -18.92 -8.77
CA LEU A 883 17.98 -20.29 -8.32
C LEU A 883 17.64 -20.42 -6.84
N ASN A 884 16.39 -20.79 -6.56
CA ASN A 884 15.95 -21.13 -5.20
C ASN A 884 16.44 -22.54 -4.83
N CYS A 885 16.20 -22.95 -3.59
CA CYS A 885 16.47 -24.30 -3.14
C CYS A 885 15.45 -24.70 -2.08
N ILE A 886 14.56 -25.64 -2.42
CA ILE A 886 13.46 -26.04 -1.54
C ILE A 886 14.01 -26.58 -0.20
N ASP A 887 15.11 -27.33 -0.24
CA ASP A 887 15.70 -27.95 0.95
C ASP A 887 16.38 -26.94 1.89
N LYS A 888 16.77 -25.76 1.37
CA LYS A 888 17.40 -24.68 2.16
C LYS A 888 16.42 -23.60 2.57
N ASP A 889 15.23 -23.56 1.99
CA ASP A 889 14.28 -22.48 2.22
C ASP A 889 13.83 -22.40 3.70
N GLY A 890 13.85 -21.19 4.26
CA GLY A 890 13.56 -20.93 5.68
C GLY A 890 14.57 -21.50 6.69
N SER A 891 15.59 -22.26 6.27
CA SER A 891 16.53 -22.91 7.19
C SER A 891 17.50 -21.95 7.91
N ASN A 892 17.75 -20.78 7.31
CA ASN A 892 18.78 -19.82 7.75
C ASN A 892 20.16 -20.50 7.96
N SER A 893 20.51 -21.50 7.13
CA SER A 893 21.72 -22.34 7.26
C SER A 893 22.73 -22.18 6.12
N GLY A 894 22.57 -21.17 5.28
CA GLY A 894 23.40 -20.91 4.09
C GLY A 894 22.77 -21.42 2.81
N PHE A 895 23.31 -20.96 1.68
CA PHE A 895 22.86 -21.36 0.34
C PHE A 895 23.31 -22.79 0.00
N ASP A 896 22.69 -23.43 -1.00
CA ASP A 896 23.20 -24.70 -1.54
C ASP A 896 24.31 -24.46 -2.57
N LEU A 897 25.56 -24.55 -2.12
CA LEU A 897 26.74 -24.28 -2.96
C LEU A 897 26.94 -25.34 -4.08
N GLU A 898 26.52 -26.58 -3.84
CA GLU A 898 26.63 -27.67 -4.83
C GLU A 898 25.67 -27.43 -5.99
N LEU A 899 24.43 -27.05 -5.67
CA LEU A 899 23.40 -26.68 -6.65
C LEU A 899 23.86 -25.50 -7.51
N ILE A 900 24.35 -24.44 -6.88
CA ILE A 900 24.81 -23.23 -7.60
C ILE A 900 25.95 -23.58 -8.56
N SER A 901 26.93 -24.36 -8.09
CA SER A 901 28.08 -24.75 -8.90
C SER A 901 27.68 -25.65 -10.08
N ASP A 902 26.75 -26.57 -9.87
CA ASP A 902 26.25 -27.46 -10.92
C ASP A 902 25.51 -26.68 -12.02
N VAL A 903 24.63 -25.76 -11.64
CA VAL A 903 23.90 -24.91 -12.58
C VAL A 903 24.83 -23.94 -13.31
N LYS A 904 25.79 -23.31 -12.62
CA LYS A 904 26.79 -22.44 -13.27
C LYS A 904 27.68 -23.19 -14.27
N ALA A 905 27.89 -24.50 -14.08
CA ALA A 905 28.59 -25.32 -15.06
C ALA A 905 27.72 -25.69 -16.28
N ALA A 906 26.43 -25.40 -16.26
CA ALA A 906 25.47 -25.75 -17.30
C ALA A 906 25.14 -24.62 -18.28
N ILE A 907 25.18 -23.37 -17.82
CA ILE A 907 24.68 -22.19 -18.54
C ILE A 907 25.67 -21.01 -18.47
N LYS A 908 25.49 -20.04 -19.36
CA LYS A 908 26.28 -18.81 -19.49
C LYS A 908 25.51 -17.55 -19.10
N ILE A 909 24.25 -17.65 -18.69
CA ILE A 909 23.51 -16.52 -18.13
C ILE A 909 23.79 -16.32 -16.63
N PRO A 910 23.59 -15.11 -16.08
CA PRO A 910 23.69 -14.83 -14.64
C PRO A 910 22.81 -15.73 -13.78
N VAL A 911 23.33 -16.18 -12.63
CA VAL A 911 22.60 -16.93 -11.61
C VAL A 911 22.56 -16.14 -10.30
N ILE A 912 21.35 -16.00 -9.75
CA ILE A 912 21.08 -15.46 -8.42
C ILE A 912 20.97 -16.63 -7.45
N ALA A 913 21.84 -16.68 -6.45
CA ALA A 913 21.72 -17.60 -5.32
C ALA A 913 20.58 -17.17 -4.40
N SER A 914 19.62 -18.06 -4.15
CA SER A 914 18.45 -17.82 -3.30
C SER A 914 18.19 -19.00 -2.36
N SER A 915 17.35 -18.77 -1.33
CA SER A 915 17.00 -19.71 -0.25
C SER A 915 18.15 -20.12 0.69
N GLY A 916 17.96 -19.91 2.00
CA GLY A 916 18.89 -20.35 3.05
C GLY A 916 19.75 -19.27 3.72
N ALA A 917 19.83 -18.06 3.15
CA ALA A 917 20.50 -16.92 3.79
C ALA A 917 19.88 -16.59 5.16
N GLY A 918 20.74 -16.40 6.17
CA GLY A 918 20.33 -16.15 7.56
C GLY A 918 21.19 -15.13 8.28
N ASN A 919 22.43 -14.93 7.83
CA ASN A 919 23.37 -13.95 8.37
C ASN A 919 24.31 -13.46 7.23
N PRO A 920 25.09 -12.38 7.46
CA PRO A 920 26.03 -11.85 6.47
C PRO A 920 27.12 -12.82 5.99
N GLU A 921 27.52 -13.80 6.82
CA GLU A 921 28.58 -14.75 6.46
C GLU A 921 28.13 -15.66 5.32
N HIS A 922 26.85 -16.04 5.25
CA HIS A 922 26.33 -16.86 4.14
C HIS A 922 26.50 -16.16 2.78
N PHE A 923 26.46 -14.83 2.73
CA PHE A 923 26.75 -14.08 1.50
C PHE A 923 28.24 -14.10 1.16
N ALA A 924 29.12 -13.95 2.15
CA ALA A 924 30.56 -14.07 1.94
C ALA A 924 30.93 -15.48 1.44
N GLU A 925 30.39 -16.51 2.09
CA GLU A 925 30.60 -17.91 1.75
C GLU A 925 30.19 -18.22 0.30
N VAL A 926 28.99 -17.80 -0.12
CA VAL A 926 28.53 -18.10 -1.48
C VAL A 926 29.34 -17.37 -2.55
N PHE A 927 29.73 -16.11 -2.32
CA PHE A 927 30.58 -15.37 -3.27
C PHE A 927 32.04 -15.81 -3.27
N GLN A 928 32.52 -16.42 -2.19
CA GLN A 928 33.88 -16.96 -2.10
C GLN A 928 33.99 -18.33 -2.75
N ASN A 929 33.01 -19.20 -2.53
CA ASN A 929 33.09 -20.61 -2.88
C ASN A 929 32.35 -20.97 -4.17
N THR A 930 31.63 -20.03 -4.78
CA THR A 930 30.92 -20.23 -6.05
C THR A 930 31.14 -19.06 -6.99
N THR A 931 30.80 -19.24 -8.26
CA THR A 931 30.79 -18.19 -9.28
C THR A 931 29.40 -17.57 -9.46
N THR A 932 28.57 -17.54 -8.41
CA THR A 932 27.26 -16.89 -8.46
C THR A 932 27.40 -15.39 -8.77
N ASP A 933 26.44 -14.85 -9.51
CA ASP A 933 26.48 -13.47 -10.00
C ASP A 933 25.80 -12.50 -9.03
N ALA A 934 24.81 -12.99 -8.27
CA ALA A 934 24.13 -12.26 -7.22
C ALA A 934 23.67 -13.21 -6.10
N ALA A 935 23.26 -12.62 -4.97
CA ALA A 935 22.67 -13.35 -3.86
C ALA A 935 21.44 -12.59 -3.33
N LEU A 936 20.39 -13.33 -3.04
CA LEU A 936 19.09 -12.83 -2.62
C LEU A 936 18.80 -13.20 -1.16
N GLY A 937 18.36 -12.21 -0.39
CA GLY A 937 17.84 -12.39 0.96
C GLY A 937 16.39 -11.93 1.08
N ALA A 938 15.60 -12.65 1.87
CA ALA A 938 14.20 -12.32 2.17
C ALA A 938 13.98 -12.24 3.69
N GLY A 939 13.79 -13.39 4.35
CA GLY A 939 13.42 -13.49 5.76
C GLY A 939 14.29 -12.67 6.72
N MET A 940 15.62 -12.74 6.60
CA MET A 940 16.54 -12.00 7.49
C MET A 940 16.39 -10.48 7.39
N PHE A 941 16.08 -9.95 6.19
CA PHE A 941 15.83 -8.53 5.99
C PHE A 941 14.43 -8.12 6.44
N HIS A 942 13.42 -8.99 6.24
CA HIS A 942 12.05 -8.78 6.73
C HIS A 942 12.00 -8.68 8.26
N ARG A 943 12.68 -9.61 8.94
CA ARG A 943 12.72 -9.70 10.41
C ARG A 943 13.58 -8.61 11.05
N GLY A 944 14.36 -7.88 10.25
CA GLY A 944 15.27 -6.85 10.74
C GLY A 944 16.43 -7.43 11.57
N GLU A 945 16.73 -8.72 11.43
CA GLU A 945 17.89 -9.37 12.05
C GLU A 945 19.18 -8.76 11.51
N TYR A 946 19.18 -8.50 10.20
CA TYR A 946 20.22 -7.79 9.49
C TYR A 946 19.60 -6.86 8.46
N THR A 947 20.28 -5.79 8.13
CA THR A 947 19.94 -4.93 6.99
C THR A 947 20.84 -5.29 5.79
N VAL A 948 20.46 -4.85 4.59
CA VAL A 948 21.33 -4.98 3.41
C VAL A 948 22.66 -4.26 3.63
N SER A 949 22.65 -3.14 4.35
CA SER A 949 23.86 -2.38 4.71
C SER A 949 24.79 -3.17 5.63
N ASP A 950 24.27 -4.02 6.52
CA ASP A 950 25.10 -4.89 7.37
C ASP A 950 25.78 -5.98 6.55
N VAL A 951 25.05 -6.60 5.61
CA VAL A 951 25.62 -7.56 4.65
C VAL A 951 26.71 -6.91 3.81
N LYS A 952 26.44 -5.74 3.24
CA LYS A 952 27.43 -5.02 2.42
C LYS A 952 28.66 -4.60 3.21
N ARG A 953 28.50 -4.17 4.46
CA ARG A 953 29.64 -3.83 5.33
C ARG A 953 30.51 -5.05 5.62
N HIS A 954 29.88 -6.19 5.90
CA HIS A 954 30.58 -7.46 6.09
C HIS A 954 31.37 -7.86 4.84
N LEU A 955 30.75 -7.76 3.67
CA LEU A 955 31.39 -8.07 2.38
C LEU A 955 32.54 -7.09 2.06
N ASP A 956 32.36 -5.77 2.24
CA ASP A 956 33.43 -4.77 2.02
C ASP A 956 34.62 -5.01 2.97
N ASN A 957 34.35 -5.36 4.23
CA ASN A 957 35.39 -5.74 5.20
C ASN A 957 36.11 -7.04 4.81
N GLY A 958 35.41 -7.97 4.17
CA GLY A 958 35.96 -9.19 3.58
C GLY A 958 36.69 -8.98 2.25
N GLY A 959 36.80 -7.73 1.78
CA GLY A 959 37.50 -7.38 0.53
C GLY A 959 36.67 -7.59 -0.75
N PHE A 960 35.37 -7.86 -0.63
CA PHE A 960 34.48 -7.92 -1.78
C PHE A 960 34.11 -6.52 -2.27
N LEU A 961 34.00 -6.37 -3.59
CA LEU A 961 33.51 -5.14 -4.19
C LEU A 961 31.99 -5.04 -4.03
N VAL A 962 31.49 -4.03 -3.32
CA VAL A 962 30.06 -3.79 -3.12
C VAL A 962 29.69 -2.35 -3.48
N ARG A 963 28.44 -2.13 -3.90
CA ARG A 963 27.90 -0.77 -4.05
C ARG A 963 27.70 -0.14 -2.68
N ARG A 964 28.38 0.99 -2.43
CA ARG A 964 28.20 1.76 -1.20
C ARG A 964 26.94 2.63 -1.27
N PRO A 965 26.17 2.79 -0.18
CA PRO A 965 25.10 3.76 -0.13
C PRO A 965 25.68 5.16 -0.29
N GLU A 966 25.08 5.95 -1.19
CA GLU A 966 25.41 7.36 -1.33
C GLU A 966 24.29 8.17 -0.68
N VAL A 967 24.67 9.11 0.19
CA VAL A 967 23.70 10.01 0.84
C VAL A 967 23.37 11.11 -0.16
N GLY A 968 22.09 11.27 -0.49
CA GLY A 968 21.63 12.41 -1.28
C GLY A 968 21.78 13.69 -0.44
N ASN A 969 22.28 14.76 -1.06
CA ASN A 969 22.27 16.09 -0.44
C ASN A 969 20.85 16.65 -0.33
#